data_AF-A0A1Q3QR27-F1
#
_entry.id   AF-A0A1Q3QR27-F1
#
_cell.length_a   1.000
_cell.length_b   1.000
_cell.length_c   1.000
_cell.angle_alpha   90.00
_cell.angle_beta   90.00
_cell.angle_gamma   90.00
#
_symmetry.space_group_name_H-M   'P 1'
#
loop_
_entity.id
_entity.type
_entity.pdbx_description
1 polymer ?
#
loop_
_entity_poly.entity_id
_entity_poly.type
_entity_poly.pdbx_seq_one_letter_code
_entity_poly.pdbx_strand_id
1 'polypeptide(L)'
;MDSNNLTLGLDLGVTSIGWALADVEGQQIVDAGVRIFEAPMDVAKFEAGEPGGSKAAIRRKSRMQRRQTSRRQARHRDLYLALQSAGMLPFAGKKAEDRHKKLTDFDKDLMSDKTRDDQLAWGWRERIRAEAPTIADPDQVICYYLRAKAATEKLELPELGRALYHLGQRRGFKSNRREGRSGLTTADAKKEETERSNKLNNIRTLQEELTATGLTLAQRLAFINPHQAAIRNRKRSDIAPIETGRRMYQDEFKKIWETQQAHYPDLLTANFYNRIERLMFKQRDVSAGKPGKCELERDPPLPRAPKSSLLAQHFRLVQTVNNLKAEGISGTEWREKQRELIAMLSTVIFKKETKKGTQTFFGLPFAEVKVRLGLHKRTKLNLDDDEDSTYLRGNRTNAIMADAFGVERWSAMEEQECRRIVRKWITESSPEKLFRIARTQWNLDDAKAEQLASLEAEEGYAALSHVAILKLLPHMEQGLTYSEAVKEVYPSQLSGGEAYEFLPPVETDELPRIPNPVVKRALTELRKVLNAIIRKYKIETGQETWRPARIRIELARDLKRNAEQREKIHKGNKERERERITAKKWIEERGQRPTDRLVERVALYKRTRGQCVYCVLPLGDMENVFSEDSGIEVEHILPRRCNDNSFSNKVLAHRACNLRKADRTPRQAWDPSPEWDEMLKFVNALKDKALHDRFIIQTEEELQSFTNRHLSDTRYISKLASEYVELLYGGRDAQLDWDDRVRRCVYASSGALTAEMRKRWGLNGILKPKPVNTEAARQETKSRDDHRHHAVDAIVIALTTESTIQRAAFEAQRHDRASGHLLPRYFPPPWPANGEIEERIRSFRGEVQQAAEKIKVSHRVDHALNGKLNEETFYAPPKPGSDVAHITKLVHKLTPSDLKNLDLLIEDKSVREAISAQLQKVGNDPKSLEGNLPYLEGKDGRKTPIRKVRLAKRGLTLETLRHGAVLNAENHHIVIFKRIDPVAGELWYTPGPVTRLKAMRDRAQEAKRIAPKKGPYEIVNKKDGEGSTYVMHLMKGDAVEMLDPVNDLRDVYIFSSMSDGDYVFLRHSAVVSSAKKMGLTLSQMRSEMQKSGDRVRTRLDRLRELECEKITLDPLGKVIYSA
;
A
#
# COMPACT_ATOMS: atom_id res chain seq x y z
N MET A 1 18.46 -23.87 -40.44
CA MET A 1 17.56 -23.83 -39.27
C MET A 1 16.26 -23.20 -39.71
N ASP A 2 15.14 -23.86 -39.45
CA ASP A 2 13.83 -23.28 -39.73
C ASP A 2 13.52 -22.31 -38.58
N SER A 3 13.97 -21.06 -38.74
CA SER A 3 13.87 -19.99 -37.72
C SER A 3 12.42 -19.59 -37.36
N ASN A 4 11.47 -20.30 -37.95
CA ASN A 4 10.03 -20.21 -37.76
C ASN A 4 9.50 -21.01 -36.57
N ASN A 5 10.28 -21.94 -36.01
CA ASN A 5 9.78 -22.88 -35.01
C ASN A 5 10.48 -22.73 -33.65
N LEU A 6 10.44 -21.52 -33.06
CA LEU A 6 11.06 -21.26 -31.76
C LEU A 6 10.04 -21.19 -30.60
N THR A 7 10.43 -21.72 -29.44
CA THR A 7 9.72 -21.61 -28.17
C THR A 7 10.40 -20.59 -27.27
N LEU A 8 9.64 -19.62 -26.78
CA LEU A 8 10.11 -18.63 -25.80
C LEU A 8 9.68 -19.03 -24.38
N GLY A 9 10.62 -19.26 -23.48
CA GLY A 9 10.39 -19.38 -22.04
C GLY A 9 10.50 -18.02 -21.34
N LEU A 10 9.60 -17.74 -20.40
CA LEU A 10 9.55 -16.51 -19.62
C LEU A 10 9.44 -16.80 -18.11
N ASP A 11 10.48 -16.43 -17.36
CA ASP A 11 10.48 -16.34 -15.89
C ASP A 11 10.11 -14.92 -15.48
N LEU A 12 8.87 -14.71 -15.02
CA LEU A 12 8.34 -13.38 -14.69
C LEU A 12 8.40 -13.14 -13.18
N GLY A 13 9.24 -12.19 -12.78
CA GLY A 13 9.36 -11.71 -11.41
C GLY A 13 8.77 -10.31 -11.20
N VAL A 14 8.79 -9.88 -9.94
CA VAL A 14 8.34 -8.56 -9.50
C VAL A 14 9.32 -7.45 -9.92
N THR A 15 10.60 -7.80 -10.12
CA THR A 15 11.74 -6.92 -10.41
C THR A 15 12.65 -7.46 -11.50
N SER A 16 12.28 -8.57 -12.15
CA SER A 16 13.10 -9.26 -13.14
C SER A 16 12.25 -9.99 -14.16
N ILE A 17 12.78 -10.13 -15.37
CA ILE A 17 12.27 -11.01 -16.42
C ILE A 17 13.46 -11.81 -16.94
N GLY A 18 13.45 -13.12 -16.71
CA GLY A 18 14.30 -14.05 -17.43
C GLY A 18 13.60 -14.48 -18.72
N TRP A 19 14.34 -14.57 -19.82
CA TRP A 19 13.81 -15.06 -21.09
C TRP A 19 14.81 -15.99 -21.76
N ALA A 20 14.31 -16.98 -22.50
CA ALA A 20 15.13 -17.91 -23.27
C ALA A 20 14.37 -18.39 -24.51
N LEU A 21 15.06 -18.42 -25.65
CA LEU A 21 14.58 -19.04 -26.88
C LEU A 21 15.26 -20.40 -27.06
N ALA A 22 14.44 -21.40 -27.32
CA ALA A 22 14.88 -22.73 -27.70
C ALA A 22 14.13 -23.16 -28.97
N ASP A 23 14.70 -24.12 -29.70
CA ASP A 23 13.97 -24.77 -30.78
C ASP A 23 12.69 -25.46 -30.25
N VAL A 24 11.68 -25.65 -31.11
CA VAL A 24 10.38 -26.24 -30.75
C VAL A 24 10.47 -27.69 -30.27
N GLU A 25 11.44 -28.45 -30.75
CA GLU A 25 11.75 -29.79 -30.24
C GLU A 25 12.51 -29.72 -28.91
N GLY A 26 12.99 -28.53 -28.53
CA GLY A 26 13.76 -28.31 -27.32
C GLY A 26 15.06 -29.07 -27.37
N GLN A 27 15.79 -29.01 -28.49
CA GLN A 27 17.07 -29.69 -28.70
C GLN A 27 18.27 -28.72 -28.70
N GLN A 28 18.03 -27.41 -28.67
CA GLN A 28 19.07 -26.39 -28.65
C GLN A 28 18.59 -25.11 -27.99
N ILE A 29 19.49 -24.43 -27.27
CA ILE A 29 19.30 -23.07 -26.76
C ILE A 29 19.77 -22.09 -27.84
N VAL A 30 18.86 -21.25 -28.32
CA VAL A 30 19.15 -20.26 -29.38
C VAL A 30 19.67 -18.96 -28.78
N ASP A 31 19.01 -18.47 -27.74
CA ASP A 31 19.35 -17.20 -27.09
C ASP A 31 18.73 -17.12 -25.68
N ALA A 32 19.30 -16.31 -24.80
CA ALA A 32 18.76 -16.10 -23.47
C ALA A 32 19.21 -14.76 -22.89
N GLY A 33 18.43 -14.23 -21.95
CA GLY A 33 18.80 -12.98 -21.29
C GLY A 33 18.00 -12.68 -20.04
N VAL A 34 18.41 -11.61 -19.36
CA VAL A 34 17.76 -11.13 -18.14
C VAL A 34 17.58 -9.62 -18.21
N ARG A 35 16.36 -9.19 -17.89
CA ARG A 35 15.99 -7.79 -17.72
C ARG A 35 15.63 -7.52 -16.26
N ILE A 36 16.43 -6.71 -15.57
CA ILE A 36 16.20 -6.25 -14.20
C ILE A 36 15.57 -4.87 -14.21
N PHE A 37 14.61 -4.63 -13.30
CA PHE A 37 13.98 -3.33 -13.13
C PHE A 37 13.55 -3.10 -11.69
N GLU A 38 13.61 -1.84 -11.25
CA GLU A 38 13.09 -1.47 -9.93
C GLU A 38 11.55 -1.56 -9.91
N ALA A 39 11.01 -2.17 -8.87
CA ALA A 39 9.59 -2.02 -8.55
C ALA A 39 9.27 -0.53 -8.31
N PRO A 40 8.09 -0.03 -8.72
CA PRO A 40 7.68 1.36 -8.50
C PRO A 40 7.35 1.68 -7.02
N MET A 41 7.82 0.84 -6.10
CA MET A 41 7.51 0.82 -4.68
C MET A 41 8.56 0.03 -3.91
N ASP A 42 8.66 0.29 -2.62
CA ASP A 42 9.38 -0.55 -1.68
C ASP A 42 8.51 -1.80 -1.47
N VAL A 43 8.88 -2.91 -2.14
CA VAL A 43 8.07 -4.14 -2.21
C VAL A 43 7.81 -4.70 -0.81
N ALA A 44 8.85 -4.70 0.03
CA ALA A 44 8.74 -5.16 1.42
C ALA A 44 7.72 -4.33 2.20
N LYS A 45 7.80 -2.99 2.14
CA LYS A 45 6.83 -2.11 2.81
C LYS A 45 5.44 -2.17 2.19
N PHE A 46 5.33 -2.39 0.88
CA PHE A 46 4.04 -2.46 0.21
C PHE A 46 3.27 -3.73 0.58
N GLU A 47 3.92 -4.88 0.50
CA GLU A 47 3.35 -6.16 0.90
C GLU A 47 3.05 -6.20 2.41
N ALA A 48 3.86 -5.52 3.23
CA ALA A 48 3.60 -5.31 4.65
C ALA A 48 2.44 -4.34 4.94
N GLY A 49 1.90 -3.69 3.90
CA GLY A 49 0.84 -2.68 4.03
C GLY A 49 1.29 -1.40 4.75
N GLU A 50 2.60 -1.19 4.87
CA GLU A 50 3.19 -0.08 5.62
C GLU A 50 3.08 1.26 4.87
N PRO A 51 2.93 2.38 5.61
CA PRO A 51 3.01 3.72 5.05
C PRO A 51 4.35 3.97 4.38
N GLY A 52 4.34 4.06 3.04
CA GLY A 52 5.55 4.31 2.26
C GLY A 52 5.95 3.19 1.30
N GLY A 53 5.25 2.06 1.32
CA GLY A 53 5.40 1.02 0.30
C GLY A 53 5.28 1.61 -1.12
N SER A 54 4.16 2.24 -1.44
CA SER A 54 3.96 2.85 -2.77
C SER A 54 4.54 4.26 -2.92
N LYS A 55 5.43 4.48 -3.91
CA LYS A 55 5.87 5.83 -4.32
C LYS A 55 4.68 6.74 -4.68
N ALA A 56 3.60 6.16 -5.23
CA ALA A 56 2.37 6.89 -5.56
C ALA A 56 1.55 7.28 -4.30
N ALA A 57 1.58 6.48 -3.24
CA ALA A 57 0.94 6.81 -1.95
C ALA A 57 1.67 7.98 -1.27
N ILE A 58 3.01 7.98 -1.25
CA ILE A 58 3.82 9.09 -0.75
C ILE A 58 3.46 10.37 -1.52
N ARG A 59 3.48 10.33 -2.85
CA ARG A 59 3.09 11.47 -3.71
C ARG A 59 1.66 11.97 -3.41
N ARG A 60 0.72 11.05 -3.16
CA ARG A 60 -0.67 11.37 -2.80
C ARG A 60 -0.74 12.09 -1.45
N LYS A 61 -0.01 11.61 -0.44
CA LYS A 61 0.09 12.22 0.90
C LYS A 61 0.67 13.63 0.83
N SER A 62 1.80 13.82 0.15
CA SER A 62 2.42 15.15 0.00
C SER A 62 1.51 16.10 -0.80
N ARG A 63 0.80 15.62 -1.84
CA ARG A 63 -0.19 16.42 -2.57
C ARG A 63 -1.37 16.83 -1.68
N MET A 64 -1.85 15.92 -0.84
CA MET A 64 -2.92 16.21 0.11
C MET A 64 -2.48 17.30 1.10
N GLN A 65 -1.29 17.18 1.69
CA GLN A 65 -0.73 18.19 2.60
C GLN A 65 -0.59 19.56 1.92
N ARG A 66 -0.03 19.62 0.71
CA ARG A 66 0.05 20.88 -0.08
C ARG A 66 -1.32 21.52 -0.27
N ARG A 67 -2.33 20.73 -0.65
CA ARG A 67 -3.73 21.20 -0.81
C ARG A 67 -4.31 21.69 0.52
N GLN A 68 -4.07 20.98 1.63
CA GLN A 68 -4.55 21.37 2.95
C GLN A 68 -3.91 22.69 3.40
N THR A 69 -2.60 22.85 3.24
CA THR A 69 -1.86 24.07 3.58
C THR A 69 -2.33 25.25 2.74
N SER A 70 -2.38 25.10 1.41
CA SER A 70 -2.86 26.15 0.51
C SER A 70 -4.29 26.59 0.83
N ARG A 71 -5.21 25.65 1.05
CA ARG A 71 -6.60 25.97 1.42
C ARG A 71 -6.72 26.61 2.79
N ARG A 72 -5.87 26.23 3.75
CA ARG A 72 -5.81 26.87 5.08
C ARG A 72 -5.35 28.31 4.95
N GLN A 73 -4.27 28.56 4.21
CA GLN A 73 -3.74 29.90 3.97
C GLN A 73 -4.74 30.79 3.23
N ALA A 74 -5.39 30.27 2.18
CA ALA A 74 -6.44 31.00 1.47
C ALA A 74 -7.60 31.35 2.40
N ARG A 75 -8.10 30.39 3.20
CA ARG A 75 -9.15 30.65 4.18
C ARG A 75 -8.76 31.73 5.18
N HIS A 76 -7.56 31.65 5.76
CA HIS A 76 -7.08 32.64 6.72
C HIS A 76 -6.99 34.02 6.07
N ARG A 77 -6.42 34.12 4.86
CA ARG A 77 -6.37 35.38 4.12
C ARG A 77 -7.76 35.94 3.85
N ASP A 78 -8.66 35.13 3.28
CA ASP A 78 -9.98 35.60 2.85
C ASP A 78 -10.87 36.00 4.05
N LEU A 79 -10.74 35.30 5.18
CA LEU A 79 -11.38 35.69 6.44
C LEU A 79 -10.82 37.00 6.98
N TYR A 80 -9.49 37.16 7.01
CA TYR A 80 -8.85 38.41 7.45
C TYR A 80 -9.35 39.59 6.61
N LEU A 81 -9.35 39.45 5.28
CA LEU A 81 -9.79 40.51 4.36
C LEU A 81 -11.27 40.84 4.54
N ALA A 82 -12.13 39.84 4.79
CA ALA A 82 -13.56 40.08 5.05
C ALA A 82 -13.79 40.85 6.35
N LEU A 83 -13.04 40.55 7.41
CA LEU A 83 -13.10 41.27 8.69
C LEU A 83 -12.47 42.67 8.58
N GLN A 84 -11.37 42.80 7.84
CA GLN A 84 -10.73 44.08 7.57
C GLN A 84 -11.67 45.02 6.79
N SER A 85 -12.38 44.52 5.77
CA SER A 85 -13.36 45.33 5.02
C SER A 85 -14.54 45.82 5.86
N ALA A 86 -14.79 45.18 7.01
CA ALA A 86 -15.81 45.55 7.98
C ALA A 86 -15.27 46.45 9.10
N GLY A 87 -14.02 46.94 9.01
CA GLY A 87 -13.38 47.76 10.05
C GLY A 87 -13.00 46.99 11.32
N MET A 88 -13.13 45.66 11.33
CA MET A 88 -12.91 44.83 12.52
C MET A 88 -11.46 44.36 12.69
N LEU A 89 -10.59 44.59 11.70
CA LEU A 89 -9.17 44.25 11.77
C LEU A 89 -8.33 45.33 11.10
N PRO A 90 -7.07 45.54 11.54
CA PRO A 90 -6.20 46.56 10.98
C PRO A 90 -5.90 46.30 9.50
N PHE A 91 -5.66 47.38 8.76
CA PHE A 91 -5.18 47.27 7.39
C PHE A 91 -3.78 46.65 7.36
N ALA A 92 -3.61 45.62 6.54
CA ALA A 92 -2.34 44.93 6.35
C ALA A 92 -2.02 44.73 4.87
N GLY A 93 -0.73 44.62 4.56
CA GLY A 93 -0.25 44.36 3.21
C GLY A 93 -0.69 43.01 2.63
N LYS A 94 -0.37 42.78 1.35
CA LYS A 94 -0.75 41.56 0.62
C LYS A 94 -0.10 40.29 1.20
N LYS A 95 1.07 40.40 1.85
CA LYS A 95 1.84 39.25 2.33
C LYS A 95 1.25 38.70 3.64
N ALA A 96 1.53 37.43 3.94
CA ALA A 96 1.04 36.81 5.17
C ALA A 96 1.76 37.35 6.41
N GLU A 97 3.04 37.70 6.26
CA GLU A 97 3.89 38.30 7.28
C GLU A 97 3.33 39.65 7.75
N ASP A 98 2.85 40.49 6.82
CA ASP A 98 2.27 41.79 7.14
C ASP A 98 1.06 41.65 8.06
N ARG A 99 0.14 40.73 7.72
CA ARG A 99 -1.04 40.42 8.54
C ARG A 99 -0.67 39.86 9.90
N HIS A 100 0.32 38.96 9.94
CA HIS A 100 0.78 38.37 11.19
C HIS A 100 1.36 39.44 12.11
N LYS A 101 2.23 40.31 11.58
CA LYS A 101 2.81 41.43 12.32
C LYS A 101 1.74 42.34 12.90
N LYS A 102 0.77 42.77 12.07
CA LYS A 102 -0.33 43.64 12.54
C LYS A 102 -1.17 43.02 13.65
N LEU A 103 -1.43 41.72 13.59
CA LEU A 103 -2.14 41.02 14.67
C LEU A 103 -1.30 40.91 15.94
N THR A 104 0.00 40.65 15.81
CA THR A 104 0.92 40.59 16.95
C THR A 104 1.08 41.96 17.62
N ASP A 105 1.20 43.03 16.82
CA ASP A 105 1.25 44.40 17.34
C ASP A 105 -0.06 44.73 18.06
N PHE A 106 -1.21 44.40 17.47
CA PHE A 106 -2.52 44.56 18.11
C PHE A 106 -2.66 43.77 19.43
N ASP A 107 -2.21 42.51 19.47
CA ASP A 107 -2.25 41.69 20.68
C ASP A 107 -1.37 42.29 21.80
N LYS A 108 -0.22 42.89 21.44
CA LYS A 108 0.66 43.61 22.38
C LYS A 108 0.03 44.88 22.92
N ASP A 109 -0.60 45.67 22.04
CA ASP A 109 -1.27 46.90 22.44
C ASP A 109 -2.39 46.61 23.44
N LEU A 110 -3.22 45.60 23.14
CA LEU A 110 -4.30 45.12 24.02
C LEU A 110 -3.78 44.68 25.40
N MET A 111 -2.54 44.19 25.44
CA MET A 111 -1.85 43.76 26.63
C MET A 111 -1.16 44.91 27.39
N SER A 112 -0.89 46.05 26.77
CA SER A 112 -0.15 47.16 27.38
C SER A 112 -1.03 48.27 27.98
N ASP A 113 -2.30 48.31 27.63
CA ASP A 113 -3.25 49.30 28.12
C ASP A 113 -3.60 49.10 29.60
N LYS A 114 -3.09 50.02 30.44
CA LYS A 114 -3.30 50.05 31.90
C LYS A 114 -4.62 50.72 32.33
N THR A 115 -5.35 51.38 31.42
CA THR A 115 -6.62 52.06 31.78
C THR A 115 -7.82 51.13 31.78
N ARG A 116 -7.66 49.94 31.20
CA ARG A 116 -8.61 48.82 31.29
C ARG A 116 -8.42 47.96 32.57
N ASP A 117 -7.57 48.41 33.50
CA ASP A 117 -7.11 47.66 34.67
C ASP A 117 -8.21 47.38 35.72
N ASP A 118 -9.23 48.21 35.87
CA ASP A 118 -10.22 48.04 36.95
C ASP A 118 -11.29 46.95 36.71
N GLN A 119 -11.41 46.43 35.48
CA GLN A 119 -12.32 45.31 35.20
C GLN A 119 -11.66 44.12 34.49
N LEU A 120 -10.43 44.24 33.95
CA LEU A 120 -10.00 43.30 32.90
C LEU A 120 -8.52 42.91 32.83
N ALA A 121 -7.60 43.38 33.67
CA ALA A 121 -6.18 43.09 33.43
C ALA A 121 -5.29 42.66 34.62
N TRP A 122 -5.40 43.29 35.79
CA TRP A 122 -4.45 43.02 36.86
C TRP A 122 -4.67 41.63 37.52
N GLY A 123 -5.93 41.28 37.81
CA GLY A 123 -6.27 40.01 38.49
C GLY A 123 -6.11 38.73 37.66
N TRP A 124 -6.09 38.78 36.32
CA TRP A 124 -5.87 37.57 35.49
C TRP A 124 -4.39 37.31 35.23
N ARG A 125 -3.58 38.36 35.07
CA ARG A 125 -2.13 38.23 34.93
C ARG A 125 -1.50 37.74 36.22
N GLU A 126 -1.94 38.25 37.36
CA GLU A 126 -1.50 37.75 38.66
C GLU A 126 -2.01 36.35 38.94
N ARG A 127 -3.28 36.01 38.66
CA ARG A 127 -3.76 34.62 38.77
C ARG A 127 -3.01 33.66 37.86
N ILE A 128 -2.79 33.99 36.59
CA ILE A 128 -1.98 33.16 35.68
C ILE A 128 -0.52 33.08 36.16
N ARG A 129 0.08 34.18 36.63
CA ARG A 129 1.46 34.16 37.18
C ARG A 129 1.55 33.39 38.50
N ALA A 130 0.49 33.39 39.32
CA ALA A 130 0.43 32.71 40.61
C ALA A 130 0.12 31.20 40.45
N GLU A 131 -0.84 30.85 39.59
CA GLU A 131 -1.33 29.47 39.38
C GLU A 131 -0.56 28.72 38.29
N ALA A 132 0.05 29.42 37.33
CA ALA A 132 0.75 28.84 36.18
C ALA A 132 1.87 29.76 35.63
N PRO A 133 2.94 30.06 36.39
CA PRO A 133 4.02 30.99 36.01
C PRO A 133 4.75 30.66 34.69
N THR A 134 4.52 29.48 34.14
CA THR A 134 5.21 28.88 32.99
C THR A 134 4.40 28.88 31.68
N ILE A 135 3.30 29.66 31.58
CA ILE A 135 2.56 29.80 30.31
C ILE A 135 3.47 30.39 29.22
N ALA A 136 3.78 29.58 28.21
CA ALA A 136 4.74 29.91 27.16
C ALA A 136 4.23 30.87 26.06
N ASP A 137 2.95 31.26 26.06
CA ASP A 137 2.37 32.14 25.01
C ASP A 137 1.11 32.88 25.52
N PRO A 138 1.27 34.10 26.08
CA PRO A 138 0.17 34.95 26.56
C PRO A 138 -0.82 35.34 25.44
N ASP A 139 -0.33 35.52 24.21
CA ASP A 139 -1.11 35.93 23.03
C ASP A 139 -2.15 34.87 22.62
N GLN A 140 -1.97 33.62 23.02
CA GLN A 140 -2.98 32.59 22.79
C GLN A 140 -4.14 32.69 23.76
N VAL A 141 -3.86 32.96 25.03
CA VAL A 141 -4.86 32.98 26.10
C VAL A 141 -5.79 34.17 25.90
N ILE A 142 -5.25 35.33 25.54
CA ILE A 142 -6.02 36.53 25.21
C ILE A 142 -7.02 36.26 24.07
N CYS A 143 -6.68 35.42 23.09
CA CYS A 143 -7.60 35.09 22.01
C CYS A 143 -8.77 34.18 22.43
N TYR A 144 -8.56 33.27 23.38
CA TYR A 144 -9.66 32.47 23.95
C TYR A 144 -10.51 33.32 24.88
N TYR A 145 -9.87 34.21 25.63
CA TYR A 145 -10.55 35.18 26.47
C TYR A 145 -11.47 36.10 25.67
N LEU A 146 -10.97 36.75 24.61
CA LEU A 146 -11.78 37.60 23.74
C LEU A 146 -12.98 36.83 23.17
N ARG A 147 -12.78 35.56 22.76
CA ARG A 147 -13.90 34.71 22.29
C ARG A 147 -14.92 34.41 23.39
N ALA A 148 -14.46 34.15 24.62
CA ALA A 148 -15.33 33.90 25.77
C ALA A 148 -16.15 35.15 26.13
N LYS A 149 -15.49 36.32 26.19
CA LYS A 149 -16.14 37.61 26.45
C LYS A 149 -17.14 37.97 25.34
N ALA A 150 -16.79 37.75 24.08
CA ALA A 150 -17.69 38.01 22.95
C ALA A 150 -19.01 37.22 22.99
N ALA A 151 -19.05 36.09 23.73
CA ALA A 151 -20.26 35.29 23.88
C ALA A 151 -21.22 35.84 24.94
N THR A 152 -20.76 36.71 25.85
CA THR A 152 -21.53 37.18 27.01
C THR A 152 -21.66 38.70 27.08
N GLU A 153 -20.71 39.46 26.55
CA GLU A 153 -20.59 40.92 26.72
C GLU A 153 -20.20 41.60 25.41
N LYS A 154 -20.51 42.90 25.28
CA LYS A 154 -20.04 43.72 24.16
C LYS A 154 -18.51 43.72 24.05
N LEU A 155 -18.00 43.50 22.84
CA LEU A 155 -16.60 43.79 22.48
C LEU A 155 -16.50 44.98 21.55
N GLU A 156 -15.35 45.66 21.56
CA GLU A 156 -15.03 46.63 20.53
C GLU A 156 -14.75 45.94 19.19
N LEU A 157 -15.06 46.61 18.08
CA LEU A 157 -14.98 46.00 16.73
C LEU A 157 -13.62 45.34 16.42
N PRO A 158 -12.46 45.95 16.73
CA PRO A 158 -11.16 45.31 16.53
C PRO A 158 -10.97 44.00 17.33
N GLU A 159 -11.51 43.95 18.55
CA GLU A 159 -11.43 42.79 19.44
C GLU A 159 -12.33 41.66 18.96
N LEU A 160 -13.55 42.01 18.53
CA LEU A 160 -14.48 41.08 17.93
C LEU A 160 -13.89 40.49 16.64
N GLY A 161 -13.29 41.31 15.79
CA GLY A 161 -12.59 40.83 14.60
C GLY A 161 -11.43 39.89 14.94
N ARG A 162 -10.65 40.19 15.99
CA ARG A 162 -9.58 39.32 16.46
C ARG A 162 -10.09 37.98 17.00
N ALA A 163 -11.21 37.99 17.72
CA ALA A 163 -11.89 36.80 18.24
C ALA A 163 -12.40 35.90 17.10
N LEU A 164 -13.14 36.48 16.14
CA LEU A 164 -13.64 35.78 14.96
C LEU A 164 -12.50 35.25 14.09
N TYR A 165 -11.44 36.03 13.88
CA TYR A 165 -10.27 35.57 13.13
C TYR A 165 -9.62 34.35 13.79
N HIS A 166 -9.42 34.38 15.11
CA HIS A 166 -8.89 33.25 15.87
C HIS A 166 -9.81 32.01 15.78
N LEU A 167 -11.12 32.21 15.91
CA LEU A 167 -12.11 31.15 15.74
C LEU A 167 -11.99 30.51 14.35
N GLY A 168 -11.87 31.30 13.28
CA GLY A 168 -11.73 30.78 11.92
C GLY A 168 -10.37 30.12 11.61
N GLN A 169 -9.36 30.32 12.46
CA GLN A 169 -8.05 29.67 12.28
C GLN A 169 -8.15 28.15 12.46
N ARG A 170 -9.00 27.70 13.40
CA ARG A 170 -9.25 26.30 13.75
C ARG A 170 -10.73 26.03 13.72
N ARG A 171 -11.17 25.02 12.97
CA ARG A 171 -12.59 24.75 12.80
C ARG A 171 -13.05 23.41 13.36
N GLY A 172 -12.24 22.71 14.14
CA GLY A 172 -12.59 21.37 14.65
C GLY A 172 -12.70 20.28 13.58
N PHE A 173 -12.80 19.03 14.03
CA PHE A 173 -12.96 17.85 13.17
C PHE A 173 -14.42 17.69 12.71
N LYS A 174 -14.64 17.45 11.42
CA LYS A 174 -15.95 17.09 10.85
C LYS A 174 -15.86 15.67 10.33
N SER A 175 -16.64 14.74 10.88
CA SER A 175 -16.73 13.39 10.34
C SER A 175 -17.37 13.44 8.95
N ASN A 176 -16.76 12.74 8.00
CA ASN A 176 -17.30 12.54 6.64
C ASN A 176 -17.80 11.10 6.43
N ARG A 177 -17.81 10.26 7.48
CA ARG A 177 -18.38 8.90 7.44
C ARG A 177 -19.74 8.95 8.12
N ARG A 178 -20.74 8.28 7.54
CA ARG A 178 -21.88 7.75 8.28
C ARG A 178 -21.31 6.74 9.30
N GLU A 179 -21.78 6.76 10.53
CA GLU A 179 -21.30 5.82 11.56
C GLU A 179 -21.48 4.39 11.06
N GLY A 180 -20.41 3.57 11.14
CA GLY A 180 -20.49 2.15 10.84
C GLY A 180 -19.73 1.59 9.63
N ARG A 181 -18.93 2.38 8.92
CA ARG A 181 -18.03 1.87 7.86
C ARG A 181 -16.72 1.32 8.44
N SER A 182 -16.55 -0.01 8.51
CA SER A 182 -15.25 -0.65 8.81
C SER A 182 -14.98 -1.78 7.80
N GLY A 183 -14.05 -1.54 6.88
CA GLY A 183 -13.60 -2.50 5.90
C GLY A 183 -12.19 -2.14 5.46
N LEU A 184 -11.22 -2.26 6.37
CA LEU A 184 -9.80 -2.08 6.07
C LEU A 184 -8.99 -3.27 6.58
N THR A 185 -8.09 -3.76 5.73
CA THR A 185 -7.41 -5.06 5.88
C THR A 185 -6.02 -4.97 6.52
N THR A 186 -5.48 -3.76 6.77
CA THR A 186 -4.12 -3.57 7.30
C THR A 186 -4.10 -3.13 8.77
N ALA A 187 -3.06 -3.51 9.52
CA ALA A 187 -2.93 -3.21 10.95
C ALA A 187 -2.83 -1.70 11.25
N ASP A 188 -2.17 -0.93 10.37
CA ASP A 188 -2.08 0.53 10.50
C ASP A 188 -3.42 1.22 10.26
N ALA A 189 -4.24 0.68 9.34
CA ALA A 189 -5.60 1.18 9.14
C ALA A 189 -6.51 0.91 10.35
N LYS A 190 -6.31 -0.23 11.03
CA LYS A 190 -7.01 -0.55 12.29
C LYS A 190 -6.59 0.39 13.42
N LYS A 191 -5.29 0.70 13.55
CA LYS A 191 -4.77 1.69 14.52
C LYS A 191 -5.30 3.10 14.24
N GLU A 192 -5.29 3.53 12.97
CA GLU A 192 -5.88 4.80 12.56
C GLU A 192 -7.40 4.84 12.84
N GLU A 193 -8.10 3.72 12.74
CA GLU A 193 -9.53 3.60 13.06
C GLU A 193 -9.79 3.68 14.57
N THR A 194 -9.03 2.97 15.41
CA THR A 194 -9.15 3.07 16.88
C THR A 194 -8.78 4.48 17.37
N GLU A 195 -7.64 5.04 16.94
CA GLU A 195 -7.25 6.42 17.29
C GLU A 195 -8.34 7.42 16.88
N ARG A 196 -9.00 7.17 15.75
CA ARG A 196 -10.11 7.99 15.27
C ARG A 196 -11.39 7.80 16.08
N SER A 197 -11.73 6.57 16.48
CA SER A 197 -12.90 6.27 17.31
C SER A 197 -12.76 6.88 18.70
N ASN A 198 -11.59 6.71 19.34
CA ASN A 198 -11.27 7.38 20.60
C ASN A 198 -11.41 8.89 20.46
N LYS A 199 -10.94 9.43 19.33
CA LYS A 199 -11.12 10.85 19.02
C LYS A 199 -12.56 11.30 18.85
N LEU A 200 -13.40 10.49 18.21
CA LEU A 200 -14.83 10.78 18.06
C LEU A 200 -15.53 10.74 19.43
N ASN A 201 -15.19 9.77 20.28
CA ASN A 201 -15.72 9.67 21.64
C ASN A 201 -15.31 10.87 22.49
N ASN A 202 -14.03 11.25 22.50
CA ASN A 202 -13.55 12.45 23.20
C ASN A 202 -14.26 13.72 22.73
N ILE A 203 -14.49 13.85 21.42
CA ILE A 203 -15.26 14.96 20.85
C ILE A 203 -16.71 14.92 21.32
N ARG A 204 -17.35 13.74 21.38
CA ARG A 204 -18.73 13.58 21.83
C ARG A 204 -18.88 13.96 23.30
N THR A 205 -18.04 13.40 24.17
CA THR A 205 -18.04 13.69 25.61
C THR A 205 -17.86 15.19 25.88
N LEU A 206 -16.90 15.83 25.21
CA LEU A 206 -16.71 17.28 25.35
C LEU A 206 -17.92 18.08 24.83
N GLN A 207 -18.58 17.62 23.75
CA GLN A 207 -19.78 18.30 23.25
C GLN A 207 -20.95 18.16 24.24
N GLU A 208 -21.12 17.00 24.86
CA GLU A 208 -22.12 16.76 25.91
C GLU A 208 -21.86 17.64 27.13
N GLU A 209 -20.61 17.75 27.59
CA GLU A 209 -20.19 18.65 28.68
C GLU A 209 -20.54 20.11 28.38
N LEU A 210 -20.17 20.61 27.20
CA LEU A 210 -20.48 22.00 26.79
C LEU A 210 -21.98 22.24 26.69
N THR A 211 -22.75 21.25 26.23
CA THR A 211 -24.21 21.36 26.13
C THR A 211 -24.86 21.38 27.51
N ALA A 212 -24.43 20.51 28.42
CA ALA A 212 -24.97 20.42 29.77
C ALA A 212 -24.65 21.67 30.61
N THR A 213 -23.46 22.24 30.44
CA THR A 213 -23.02 23.45 31.16
C THR A 213 -23.48 24.76 30.51
N GLY A 214 -23.95 24.72 29.25
CA GLY A 214 -24.27 25.91 28.46
C GLY A 214 -23.05 26.75 28.06
N LEU A 215 -21.83 26.27 28.35
CA LEU A 215 -20.59 26.99 28.06
C LEU A 215 -20.20 26.88 26.57
N THR A 216 -19.60 27.93 26.06
CA THR A 216 -18.91 27.90 24.76
C THR A 216 -17.55 27.20 24.89
N LEU A 217 -17.02 26.70 23.75
CA LEU A 217 -15.70 26.10 23.72
C LEU A 217 -14.60 27.08 24.19
N ALA A 218 -14.68 28.36 23.84
CA ALA A 218 -13.75 29.36 24.35
C ALA A 218 -13.83 29.56 25.87
N GLN A 219 -15.02 29.63 26.46
CA GLN A 219 -15.19 29.73 27.93
C GLN A 219 -14.57 28.51 28.63
N ARG A 220 -14.74 27.31 28.07
CA ARG A 220 -14.10 26.10 28.58
C ARG A 220 -12.57 26.11 28.47
N LEU A 221 -12.03 26.70 27.39
CA LEU A 221 -10.59 26.69 27.10
C LEU A 221 -9.81 27.84 27.74
N ALA A 222 -10.46 28.98 28.03
CA ALA A 222 -9.81 30.19 28.54
C ALA A 222 -9.15 29.99 29.91
N PHE A 223 -9.67 29.05 30.72
CA PHE A 223 -9.22 28.80 32.09
C PHE A 223 -8.43 27.50 32.26
N ILE A 224 -8.03 26.86 31.15
CA ILE A 224 -7.27 25.61 31.21
C ILE A 224 -5.81 25.90 31.52
N ASN A 225 -5.32 25.35 32.62
CA ASN A 225 -3.89 25.33 32.89
C ASN A 225 -3.17 24.51 31.79
N PRO A 226 -2.27 25.11 31.00
CA PRO A 226 -1.60 24.41 29.90
C PRO A 226 -0.65 23.31 30.37
N HIS A 227 -0.35 23.23 31.66
CA HIS A 227 0.39 22.12 32.29
C HIS A 227 -0.50 20.92 32.64
N GLN A 228 -1.82 21.07 32.66
CA GLN A 228 -2.79 20.01 32.97
C GLN A 228 -3.53 19.48 31.73
N ALA A 229 -3.82 20.34 30.74
CA ALA A 229 -4.43 19.90 29.46
C ALA A 229 -3.87 20.67 28.26
N ALA A 230 -3.75 20.02 27.10
CA ALA A 230 -3.18 20.63 25.90
C ALA A 230 -4.26 21.35 25.08
N ILE A 231 -4.38 22.67 25.27
CA ILE A 231 -5.23 23.56 24.45
C ILE A 231 -4.87 23.46 22.95
N ARG A 232 -3.62 23.07 22.64
CA ARG A 232 -3.18 22.68 21.30
C ARG A 232 -2.94 21.18 21.27
N ASN A 233 -3.50 20.51 20.27
CA ASN A 233 -3.26 19.11 19.93
C ASN A 233 -1.82 18.90 19.41
N ARG A 234 -0.82 19.27 20.23
CA ARG A 234 0.58 18.88 20.09
C ARG A 234 0.67 17.56 20.83
N LYS A 235 1.03 16.47 20.14
CA LYS A 235 1.28 15.17 20.79
C LYS A 235 2.24 15.39 21.96
N ARG A 236 1.67 15.41 23.16
CA ARG A 236 2.34 15.47 24.45
C ARG A 236 2.11 14.11 25.06
N SER A 237 3.18 13.45 25.45
CA SER A 237 3.12 12.13 26.07
C SER A 237 2.61 12.20 27.51
N ASP A 238 2.77 13.36 28.14
CA ASP A 238 2.44 13.68 29.53
C ASP A 238 1.00 14.20 29.71
N ILE A 239 0.35 14.69 28.65
CA ILE A 239 -0.92 15.43 28.77
C ILE A 239 -1.84 15.13 27.59
N ALA A 240 -3.07 14.66 27.87
CA ALA A 240 -4.08 14.38 26.86
C ALA A 240 -4.44 15.66 26.06
N PRO A 241 -4.51 15.57 24.71
CA PRO A 241 -4.95 16.69 23.89
C PRO A 241 -6.46 16.87 23.97
N ILE A 242 -6.92 18.13 23.95
CA ILE A 242 -8.35 18.42 23.83
C ILE A 242 -8.76 18.25 22.36
N GLU A 243 -9.66 17.31 22.12
CA GLU A 243 -10.15 16.98 20.79
C GLU A 243 -11.48 17.67 20.54
N THR A 244 -11.53 18.52 19.51
CA THR A 244 -12.68 19.40 19.27
C THR A 244 -13.39 19.07 17.97
N GLY A 245 -14.72 18.99 18.04
CA GLY A 245 -15.62 18.76 16.90
C GLY A 245 -15.97 20.04 16.16
N ARG A 246 -16.44 19.93 14.91
CA ARG A 246 -16.88 21.08 14.09
C ARG A 246 -18.05 21.83 14.72
N ARG A 247 -18.99 21.08 15.31
CA ARG A 247 -20.23 21.59 15.90
C ARG A 247 -19.94 22.59 17.03
N MET A 248 -19.06 22.26 17.96
CA MET A 248 -18.57 23.17 19.02
C MET A 248 -18.18 24.58 18.52
N TYR A 249 -17.46 24.67 17.39
CA TYR A 249 -17.06 25.97 16.83
C TYR A 249 -18.22 26.70 16.15
N GLN A 250 -19.17 25.97 15.57
CA GLN A 250 -20.37 26.55 14.97
C GLN A 250 -21.31 27.08 16.04
N ASP A 251 -21.51 26.32 17.12
CA ASP A 251 -22.31 26.71 18.28
C ASP A 251 -21.71 27.97 18.94
N GLU A 252 -20.39 27.98 19.18
CA GLU A 252 -19.69 29.17 19.69
C GLU A 252 -19.78 30.35 18.73
N PHE A 253 -19.59 30.15 17.42
CA PHE A 253 -19.72 31.23 16.43
C PHE A 253 -21.12 31.85 16.46
N LYS A 254 -22.16 30.99 16.49
CA LYS A 254 -23.55 31.42 16.55
C LYS A 254 -23.81 32.22 17.83
N LYS A 255 -23.36 31.73 18.99
CA LYS A 255 -23.52 32.43 20.27
C LYS A 255 -22.84 33.79 20.29
N ILE A 256 -21.58 33.86 19.84
CA ILE A 256 -20.85 35.14 19.69
C ILE A 256 -21.63 36.08 18.78
N TRP A 257 -22.12 35.59 17.63
CA TRP A 257 -22.83 36.43 16.69
C TRP A 257 -24.12 37.00 17.26
N GLU A 258 -24.95 36.16 17.88
CA GLU A 258 -26.22 36.57 18.50
C GLU A 258 -26.00 37.63 19.58
N THR A 259 -25.01 37.44 20.46
CA THR A 259 -24.67 38.41 21.51
C THR A 259 -24.18 39.74 20.93
N GLN A 260 -23.30 39.71 19.94
CA GLN A 260 -22.72 40.95 19.38
C GLN A 260 -23.68 41.67 18.43
N GLN A 261 -24.63 40.96 17.80
CA GLN A 261 -25.60 41.56 16.87
C GLN A 261 -26.47 42.61 17.55
N ALA A 262 -26.80 42.43 18.84
CA ALA A 262 -27.53 43.42 19.62
C ALA A 262 -26.80 44.78 19.73
N HIS A 263 -25.46 44.77 19.60
CA HIS A 263 -24.64 45.98 19.69
C HIS A 263 -24.23 46.55 18.32
N TYR A 264 -24.21 45.72 17.28
CA TYR A 264 -23.80 46.10 15.92
C TYR A 264 -24.76 45.58 14.83
N PRO A 265 -26.07 45.91 14.88
CA PRO A 265 -27.07 45.32 13.99
C PRO A 265 -26.86 45.63 12.51
N ASP A 266 -26.41 46.85 12.19
CA ASP A 266 -26.18 47.30 10.80
C ASP A 266 -24.96 46.63 10.15
N LEU A 267 -23.98 46.21 10.97
CA LEU A 267 -22.78 45.53 10.49
C LEU A 267 -22.96 44.01 10.47
N LEU A 268 -23.53 43.43 11.54
CA LEU A 268 -23.69 41.98 11.75
C LEU A 268 -24.98 41.45 11.11
N THR A 269 -25.15 41.74 9.82
CA THR A 269 -26.29 41.32 9.00
C THR A 269 -26.29 39.82 8.69
N ALA A 270 -27.44 39.26 8.31
CA ALA A 270 -27.54 37.87 7.86
C ALA A 270 -26.63 37.55 6.66
N ASN A 271 -26.44 38.50 5.74
CA ASN A 271 -25.53 38.36 4.62
C ASN A 271 -24.06 38.25 5.09
N PHE A 272 -23.68 39.06 6.07
CA PHE A 272 -22.33 38.99 6.63
C PHE A 272 -22.12 37.71 7.44
N TYR A 273 -23.13 37.27 8.22
CA TYR A 273 -23.13 35.97 8.92
C TYR A 273 -22.81 34.83 7.95
N ASN A 274 -23.62 34.71 6.89
CA ASN A 274 -23.48 33.65 5.89
C ASN A 274 -22.12 33.69 5.19
N ARG A 275 -21.59 34.91 4.93
CA ARG A 275 -20.26 35.08 4.34
C ARG A 275 -19.17 34.57 5.28
N ILE A 276 -19.19 34.98 6.55
CA ILE A 276 -18.17 34.61 7.54
C ILE A 276 -18.26 33.12 7.89
N GLU A 277 -19.46 32.59 8.14
CA GLU A 277 -19.71 31.17 8.40
C GLU A 277 -19.16 30.31 7.25
N ARG A 278 -19.48 30.67 6.00
CA ARG A 278 -19.00 29.97 4.82
C ARG A 278 -17.47 30.01 4.72
N LEU A 279 -16.84 31.16 4.97
CA LEU A 279 -15.38 31.27 4.95
C LEU A 279 -14.75 30.35 6.03
N MET A 280 -15.29 30.34 7.25
CA MET A 280 -14.79 29.53 8.35
C MET A 280 -14.99 28.01 8.12
N PHE A 281 -16.21 27.59 7.83
CA PHE A 281 -16.62 26.19 7.98
C PHE A 281 -16.74 25.40 6.67
N LYS A 282 -16.83 26.06 5.50
CA LYS A 282 -16.96 25.36 4.22
C LYS A 282 -15.76 24.43 3.97
N GLN A 283 -16.07 23.18 3.67
CA GLN A 283 -15.10 22.20 3.19
C GLN A 283 -15.62 21.60 1.88
N ARG A 284 -14.71 21.22 0.98
CA ARG A 284 -15.11 20.52 -0.24
C ARG A 284 -15.60 19.11 0.11
N ASP A 285 -16.64 18.67 -0.56
CA ASP A 285 -17.18 17.33 -0.39
C ASP A 285 -16.17 16.26 -0.82
N VAL A 286 -16.28 15.09 -0.20
CA VAL A 286 -15.49 13.93 -0.56
C VAL A 286 -16.15 13.28 -1.77
N SER A 287 -15.47 13.25 -2.91
CA SER A 287 -15.96 12.54 -4.09
C SER A 287 -15.97 11.03 -3.81
N ALA A 288 -17.08 10.36 -4.15
CA ALA A 288 -17.08 8.91 -4.34
C ALA A 288 -16.07 8.55 -5.44
N GLY A 289 -15.39 7.42 -5.31
CA GLY A 289 -14.53 6.89 -6.37
C GLY A 289 -15.37 6.54 -7.61
N LYS A 290 -14.78 6.66 -8.81
CA LYS A 290 -15.45 6.21 -10.04
C LYS A 290 -15.55 4.67 -10.05
N PRO A 291 -16.70 4.08 -10.41
CA PRO A 291 -16.82 2.63 -10.59
C PRO A 291 -15.86 2.11 -11.67
N GLY A 292 -15.54 0.82 -11.58
CA GLY A 292 -14.87 0.09 -12.67
C GLY A 292 -15.75 0.04 -13.93
N LYS A 293 -15.16 -0.39 -15.05
CA LYS A 293 -15.87 -0.55 -16.33
C LYS A 293 -16.38 -1.98 -16.49
N CYS A 294 -17.48 -2.15 -17.21
CA CYS A 294 -18.03 -3.44 -17.59
C CYS A 294 -17.15 -4.09 -18.66
N GLU A 295 -16.92 -5.40 -18.54
CA GLU A 295 -16.06 -6.15 -19.48
C GLU A 295 -16.78 -6.51 -20.79
N LEU A 296 -18.13 -6.49 -20.78
CA LEU A 296 -18.98 -6.78 -21.95
C LEU A 296 -19.44 -5.54 -22.71
N GLU A 297 -19.26 -4.34 -22.17
CA GLU A 297 -19.63 -3.08 -22.84
C GLU A 297 -18.35 -2.29 -23.03
N ARG A 298 -17.63 -2.59 -24.11
CA ARG A 298 -16.28 -2.05 -24.39
C ARG A 298 -16.31 -0.77 -25.23
N ASP A 299 -17.32 -0.59 -26.08
CA ASP A 299 -17.46 0.59 -26.94
C ASP A 299 -18.90 1.17 -26.95
N PRO A 300 -19.15 2.31 -26.27
CA PRO A 300 -18.24 2.98 -25.33
C PRO A 300 -18.13 2.22 -23.99
N PRO A 301 -17.01 2.31 -23.27
CA PRO A 301 -16.84 1.59 -22.01
C PRO A 301 -17.79 2.09 -20.92
N LEU A 302 -18.74 1.24 -20.48
CA LEU A 302 -19.78 1.62 -19.51
C LEU A 302 -19.39 1.32 -18.05
N PRO A 303 -19.83 2.14 -17.06
CA PRO A 303 -19.56 1.88 -15.65
C PRO A 303 -20.34 0.64 -15.13
N ARG A 304 -19.71 -0.10 -14.22
CA ARG A 304 -20.34 -1.22 -13.50
C ARG A 304 -21.56 -0.74 -12.68
N ALA A 305 -22.61 -1.55 -12.63
CA ALA A 305 -23.82 -1.27 -11.87
C ALA A 305 -23.56 -1.38 -10.35
N PRO A 306 -24.11 -0.51 -9.49
CA PRO A 306 -24.06 -0.69 -8.04
C PRO A 306 -24.71 -2.02 -7.64
N LYS A 307 -24.12 -2.76 -6.69
CA LYS A 307 -24.73 -4.00 -6.15
C LYS A 307 -26.09 -3.76 -5.50
N SER A 308 -26.33 -2.53 -5.04
CA SER A 308 -27.60 -2.07 -4.47
C SER A 308 -28.67 -1.71 -5.51
N SER A 309 -28.38 -1.71 -6.81
CA SER A 309 -29.40 -1.46 -7.82
C SER A 309 -30.39 -2.61 -7.92
N LEU A 310 -31.65 -2.31 -8.27
CA LEU A 310 -32.69 -3.32 -8.48
C LEU A 310 -32.25 -4.36 -9.51
N LEU A 311 -31.73 -3.90 -10.64
CA LEU A 311 -31.24 -4.74 -11.74
C LEU A 311 -30.08 -5.64 -11.34
N ALA A 312 -29.07 -5.15 -10.61
CA ALA A 312 -27.93 -5.98 -10.23
C ALA A 312 -28.31 -7.08 -9.22
N GLN A 313 -29.24 -6.80 -8.30
CA GLN A 313 -29.71 -7.80 -7.36
C GLN A 313 -30.59 -8.84 -8.04
N HIS A 314 -31.41 -8.42 -9.00
CA HIS A 314 -32.23 -9.32 -9.81
C HIS A 314 -31.38 -10.21 -10.72
N PHE A 315 -30.38 -9.64 -11.41
CA PHE A 315 -29.39 -10.42 -12.16
C PHE A 315 -28.67 -11.45 -11.30
N ARG A 316 -28.21 -11.06 -10.10
CA ARG A 316 -27.58 -11.98 -9.14
C ARG A 316 -28.51 -13.14 -8.78
N LEU A 317 -29.78 -12.85 -8.55
CA LEU A 317 -30.80 -13.83 -8.21
C LEU A 317 -31.00 -14.84 -9.35
N VAL A 318 -31.29 -14.36 -10.56
CA VAL A 318 -31.48 -15.19 -11.76
C VAL A 318 -30.24 -16.04 -12.05
N GLN A 319 -29.04 -15.43 -12.01
CA GLN A 319 -27.79 -16.17 -12.18
C GLN A 319 -27.60 -17.27 -11.13
N THR A 320 -27.97 -17.00 -9.87
CA THR A 320 -27.89 -17.99 -8.80
C THR A 320 -28.84 -19.15 -9.07
N VAL A 321 -30.08 -18.87 -9.46
CA VAL A 321 -31.08 -19.91 -9.79
C VAL A 321 -30.63 -20.78 -10.97
N ASN A 322 -30.15 -20.18 -12.06
CA ASN A 322 -29.68 -20.92 -13.24
C ASN A 322 -28.44 -21.79 -12.95
N ASN A 323 -27.66 -21.43 -11.93
CA ASN A 323 -26.51 -22.22 -11.46
C ASN A 323 -26.88 -23.29 -10.43
N LEU A 324 -28.12 -23.32 -9.93
CA LEU A 324 -28.59 -24.41 -9.07
C LEU A 324 -28.59 -25.72 -9.86
N LYS A 325 -28.24 -26.82 -9.21
CA LYS A 325 -28.32 -28.17 -9.73
C LYS A 325 -28.91 -29.06 -8.65
N ALA A 326 -29.88 -29.88 -9.02
CA ALA A 326 -30.46 -30.90 -8.14
C ALA A 326 -29.93 -32.29 -8.49
N GLU A 327 -29.60 -33.07 -7.46
CA GLU A 327 -29.23 -34.47 -7.63
C GLU A 327 -30.43 -35.29 -8.11
N GLY A 328 -30.24 -36.11 -9.16
CA GLY A 328 -31.25 -37.03 -9.68
C GLY A 328 -32.31 -36.43 -10.63
N ILE A 329 -32.15 -35.17 -11.07
CA ILE A 329 -33.09 -34.52 -12.00
C ILE A 329 -32.38 -34.23 -13.34
N SER A 330 -33.07 -34.53 -14.45
CA SER A 330 -32.55 -34.34 -15.80
C SER A 330 -32.49 -32.85 -16.20
N GLY A 331 -31.60 -32.49 -17.13
CA GLY A 331 -31.30 -31.09 -17.45
C GLY A 331 -32.41 -30.28 -18.13
N THR A 332 -33.41 -30.92 -18.74
CA THR A 332 -34.56 -30.24 -19.36
C THR A 332 -35.65 -29.95 -18.33
N GLU A 333 -36.04 -30.96 -17.56
CA GLU A 333 -36.97 -30.85 -16.42
C GLU A 333 -36.46 -29.83 -15.38
N TRP A 334 -35.16 -29.85 -15.10
CA TRP A 334 -34.57 -28.90 -14.16
C TRP A 334 -34.63 -27.45 -14.62
N ARG A 335 -34.45 -27.20 -15.93
CA ARG A 335 -34.54 -25.85 -16.51
C ARG A 335 -35.94 -25.27 -16.43
N GLU A 336 -36.97 -26.11 -16.54
CA GLU A 336 -38.36 -25.68 -16.37
C GLU A 336 -38.62 -25.24 -14.92
N LYS A 337 -38.23 -26.06 -13.95
CA LYS A 337 -38.29 -25.70 -12.52
C LYS A 337 -37.51 -24.42 -12.19
N GLN A 338 -36.35 -24.21 -12.80
CA GLN A 338 -35.58 -22.97 -12.64
C GLN A 338 -36.35 -21.74 -13.16
N ARG A 339 -37.02 -21.85 -14.31
CA ARG A 339 -37.87 -20.79 -14.88
C ARG A 339 -39.07 -20.47 -13.98
N GLU A 340 -39.76 -21.50 -13.48
CA GLU A 340 -40.87 -21.33 -12.51
C GLU A 340 -40.41 -20.57 -11.26
N LEU A 341 -39.24 -20.95 -10.73
CA LEU A 341 -38.66 -20.29 -9.56
C LEU A 341 -38.29 -18.83 -9.86
N ILE A 342 -37.71 -18.54 -11.03
CA ILE A 342 -37.41 -17.16 -11.43
C ILE A 342 -38.69 -16.34 -11.53
N ALA A 343 -39.73 -16.83 -12.20
CA ALA A 343 -41.01 -16.13 -12.34
C ALA A 343 -41.65 -15.83 -10.97
N MET A 344 -41.60 -16.80 -10.05
CA MET A 344 -42.10 -16.64 -8.69
C MET A 344 -41.29 -15.60 -7.89
N LEU A 345 -39.97 -15.63 -7.98
CA LEU A 345 -39.12 -14.71 -7.21
C LEU A 345 -39.12 -13.27 -7.77
N SER A 346 -39.43 -13.12 -9.06
CA SER A 346 -39.52 -11.81 -9.73
C SER A 346 -40.74 -11.01 -9.29
N THR A 347 -41.80 -11.69 -8.86
CA THR A 347 -43.08 -11.07 -8.47
C THR A 347 -43.26 -10.92 -6.96
N VAL A 348 -42.48 -11.64 -6.16
CA VAL A 348 -42.61 -11.64 -4.70
C VAL A 348 -41.65 -10.65 -4.04
N ILE A 349 -42.23 -9.64 -3.37
CA ILE A 349 -41.49 -8.78 -2.43
C ILE A 349 -41.30 -9.55 -1.12
N PHE A 350 -40.11 -10.13 -0.93
CA PHE A 350 -39.78 -10.87 0.29
C PHE A 350 -39.71 -9.92 1.48
N LYS A 351 -40.76 -9.91 2.31
CA LYS A 351 -40.81 -9.19 3.59
C LYS A 351 -40.37 -10.02 4.81
N LYS A 352 -39.96 -11.28 4.63
CA LYS A 352 -39.93 -12.20 5.78
C LYS A 352 -38.79 -11.90 6.76
N GLU A 353 -39.17 -11.31 7.88
CA GLU A 353 -38.38 -11.24 9.11
C GLU A 353 -38.00 -12.65 9.57
N THR A 354 -36.74 -13.00 9.41
CA THR A 354 -36.12 -13.98 10.30
C THR A 354 -34.98 -13.27 11.03
N LYS A 355 -35.26 -12.86 12.26
CA LYS A 355 -34.24 -12.36 13.19
C LYS A 355 -33.29 -13.51 13.53
N LYS A 356 -32.04 -13.41 13.10
CA LYS A 356 -30.91 -14.13 13.69
C LYS A 356 -29.93 -13.06 14.16
N GLY A 357 -30.00 -12.71 15.44
CA GLY A 357 -29.29 -11.55 15.98
C GLY A 357 -29.86 -10.21 15.48
N THR A 358 -28.99 -9.24 15.17
CA THR A 358 -29.35 -7.88 14.72
C THR A 358 -29.51 -7.73 13.20
N GLN A 359 -29.33 -8.80 12.41
CA GLN A 359 -29.41 -8.75 10.95
C GLN A 359 -30.74 -9.25 10.41
N THR A 360 -31.38 -8.44 9.57
CA THR A 360 -32.57 -8.80 8.78
C THR A 360 -32.11 -9.43 7.45
N PHE A 361 -32.48 -10.69 7.20
CA PHE A 361 -32.18 -11.37 5.94
C PHE A 361 -33.32 -11.18 4.94
N PHE A 362 -32.99 -10.87 3.68
CA PHE A 362 -33.96 -10.72 2.58
C PHE A 362 -33.73 -11.86 1.57
N GLY A 363 -34.43 -12.98 1.71
CA GLY A 363 -34.28 -14.16 0.85
C GLY A 363 -35.17 -15.35 1.25
N LEU A 364 -35.18 -16.41 0.43
CA LEU A 364 -35.95 -17.63 0.67
C LEU A 364 -35.08 -18.77 1.20
N PRO A 365 -35.42 -19.44 2.32
CA PRO A 365 -34.71 -20.63 2.76
C PRO A 365 -34.71 -21.70 1.66
N PHE A 366 -33.60 -22.42 1.45
CA PHE A 366 -33.59 -23.50 0.44
C PHE A 366 -34.57 -24.62 0.74
N ALA A 367 -34.88 -24.86 2.02
CA ALA A 367 -35.96 -25.76 2.40
C ALA A 367 -37.32 -25.32 1.81
N GLU A 368 -37.59 -24.02 1.79
CA GLU A 368 -38.80 -23.46 1.19
C GLU A 368 -38.72 -23.45 -0.34
N VAL A 369 -37.54 -23.19 -0.92
CA VAL A 369 -37.30 -23.32 -2.36
C VAL A 369 -37.61 -24.74 -2.84
N LYS A 370 -37.16 -25.78 -2.12
CA LYS A 370 -37.45 -27.18 -2.45
C LYS A 370 -38.94 -27.47 -2.43
N VAL A 371 -39.66 -27.03 -1.39
CA VAL A 371 -41.11 -27.18 -1.29
C VAL A 371 -41.82 -26.50 -2.45
N ARG A 372 -41.44 -25.25 -2.77
CA ARG A 372 -42.02 -24.47 -3.87
C ARG A 372 -41.75 -25.07 -5.26
N LEU A 373 -40.63 -25.78 -5.42
CA LEU A 373 -40.27 -26.50 -6.65
C LEU A 373 -40.88 -27.91 -6.75
N GLY A 374 -41.68 -28.33 -5.75
CA GLY A 374 -42.21 -29.69 -5.67
C GLY A 374 -41.13 -30.76 -5.45
N LEU A 375 -39.97 -30.38 -4.91
CA LEU A 375 -38.86 -31.30 -4.64
C LEU A 375 -39.03 -31.98 -3.29
N HIS A 376 -38.56 -33.22 -3.20
CA HIS A 376 -38.48 -33.90 -1.92
C HIS A 376 -37.50 -33.18 -0.98
N LYS A 377 -37.81 -33.11 0.32
CA LYS A 377 -36.99 -32.37 1.30
C LYS A 377 -35.53 -32.85 1.38
N ARG A 378 -35.27 -34.12 1.05
CA ARG A 378 -33.94 -34.73 1.02
C ARG A 378 -33.16 -34.54 -0.29
N THR A 379 -33.78 -34.00 -1.34
CA THR A 379 -33.08 -33.69 -2.60
C THR A 379 -31.96 -32.70 -2.31
N LYS A 380 -30.73 -33.04 -2.72
CA LYS A 380 -29.57 -32.18 -2.55
C LYS A 380 -29.42 -31.23 -3.73
N LEU A 381 -29.33 -29.94 -3.43
CA LEU A 381 -28.90 -28.90 -4.34
C LEU A 381 -27.39 -28.68 -4.20
N ASN A 382 -26.70 -28.33 -5.28
CA ASN A 382 -25.26 -28.01 -5.24
C ASN A 382 -24.90 -26.85 -4.29
N LEU A 383 -25.87 -26.02 -3.90
CA LEU A 383 -25.73 -24.95 -2.90
C LEU A 383 -26.34 -25.30 -1.52
N ASP A 384 -26.87 -26.52 -1.31
CA ASP A 384 -27.47 -26.91 -0.02
C ASP A 384 -26.45 -27.03 1.13
N ASP A 385 -25.21 -27.41 0.82
CA ASP A 385 -24.17 -27.69 1.80
C ASP A 385 -23.29 -26.47 2.13
N ASP A 386 -23.69 -25.27 1.72
CA ASP A 386 -23.02 -24.01 2.03
C ASP A 386 -23.84 -23.27 3.11
N GLU A 387 -23.35 -23.24 4.35
CA GLU A 387 -24.11 -22.71 5.50
C GLU A 387 -24.45 -21.21 5.34
N ASP A 388 -23.69 -20.49 4.51
CA ASP A 388 -23.92 -19.10 4.10
C ASP A 388 -25.04 -18.94 3.05
N SER A 389 -25.42 -20.03 2.39
CA SER A 389 -26.58 -20.11 1.51
C SER A 389 -27.61 -21.07 2.09
N THR A 390 -27.95 -20.90 3.37
CA THR A 390 -29.23 -21.45 3.89
C THR A 390 -30.44 -20.79 3.22
N TYR A 391 -30.21 -19.68 2.53
CA TYR A 391 -31.21 -18.91 1.80
C TYR A 391 -30.72 -18.54 0.39
N LEU A 392 -31.65 -18.56 -0.55
CA LEU A 392 -31.54 -17.88 -1.83
C LEU A 392 -31.73 -16.38 -1.60
N ARG A 393 -30.67 -15.59 -1.79
CA ARG A 393 -30.70 -14.13 -1.55
C ARG A 393 -31.60 -13.41 -2.56
N GLY A 394 -32.59 -12.67 -2.07
CA GLY A 394 -33.51 -11.90 -2.89
C GLY A 394 -33.04 -10.47 -3.18
N ASN A 395 -33.99 -9.63 -3.62
CA ASN A 395 -33.78 -8.21 -3.90
C ASN A 395 -34.05 -7.36 -2.64
N ARG A 396 -33.01 -7.19 -1.82
CA ARG A 396 -33.03 -6.36 -0.60
C ARG A 396 -33.46 -4.92 -0.88
N THR A 397 -32.98 -4.33 -1.98
CA THR A 397 -33.33 -2.95 -2.31
C THR A 397 -34.81 -2.82 -2.60
N ASN A 398 -35.38 -3.77 -3.35
CA ASN A 398 -36.81 -3.79 -3.64
C ASN A 398 -37.64 -3.89 -2.35
N ALA A 399 -37.22 -4.73 -1.40
CA ALA A 399 -37.89 -4.87 -0.11
C ALA A 399 -37.83 -3.60 0.76
N ILE A 400 -36.67 -2.92 0.82
CA ILE A 400 -36.51 -1.64 1.54
C ILE A 400 -37.43 -0.57 0.94
N MET A 401 -37.47 -0.47 -0.39
CA MET A 401 -38.31 0.53 -1.05
C MET A 401 -39.79 0.21 -0.86
N ALA A 402 -40.20 -1.05 -0.96
CA ALA A 402 -41.58 -1.45 -0.68
C ALA A 402 -42.01 -1.21 0.78
N ASP A 403 -41.08 -1.28 1.75
CA ASP A 403 -41.38 -0.92 3.14
C ASP A 403 -41.52 0.60 3.35
N ALA A 404 -40.75 1.39 2.61
CA ALA A 404 -40.79 2.85 2.68
C ALA A 404 -42.01 3.45 1.96
N PHE A 405 -42.33 2.95 0.76
CA PHE A 405 -43.38 3.49 -0.10
C PHE A 405 -44.73 2.78 0.04
N GLY A 406 -44.76 1.59 0.66
CA GLY A 406 -45.91 0.68 0.64
C GLY A 406 -45.87 -0.24 -0.59
N VAL A 407 -46.28 -1.51 -0.42
CA VAL A 407 -46.17 -2.55 -1.46
C VAL A 407 -46.99 -2.18 -2.70
N GLU A 408 -48.23 -1.74 -2.52
CA GLU A 408 -49.12 -1.39 -3.63
C GLU A 408 -48.58 -0.19 -4.42
N ARG A 409 -48.22 0.89 -3.72
CA ARG A 409 -47.65 2.09 -4.34
C ARG A 409 -46.36 1.78 -5.07
N TRP A 410 -45.45 1.02 -4.47
CA TRP A 410 -44.15 0.69 -5.07
C TRP A 410 -44.27 -0.23 -6.29
N SER A 411 -45.14 -1.24 -6.23
CA SER A 411 -45.35 -2.18 -7.34
C SER A 411 -46.10 -1.54 -8.52
N ALA A 412 -46.94 -0.53 -8.27
CA ALA A 412 -47.65 0.21 -9.32
C ALA A 412 -46.82 1.32 -9.98
N MET A 413 -45.67 1.70 -9.40
CA MET A 413 -44.78 2.71 -9.99
C MET A 413 -44.11 2.20 -11.26
N GLU A 414 -43.92 3.10 -12.23
CA GLU A 414 -43.15 2.80 -13.44
C GLU A 414 -41.71 2.39 -13.08
N GLU A 415 -41.18 1.37 -13.76
CA GLU A 415 -39.86 0.82 -13.47
C GLU A 415 -38.74 1.88 -13.56
N GLN A 416 -38.85 2.83 -14.51
CA GLN A 416 -37.88 3.92 -14.65
C GLN A 416 -37.87 4.84 -13.42
N GLU A 417 -39.03 5.13 -12.86
CA GLU A 417 -39.18 5.96 -11.66
C GLU A 417 -38.61 5.24 -10.43
N CYS A 418 -38.91 3.95 -10.25
CA CYS A 418 -38.32 3.11 -9.20
C CYS A 418 -36.79 3.13 -9.26
N ARG A 419 -36.22 2.97 -10.46
CA ARG A 419 -34.76 3.04 -10.68
C ARG A 419 -34.19 4.41 -10.36
N ARG A 420 -34.90 5.50 -10.68
CA ARG A 420 -34.48 6.89 -10.40
C ARG A 420 -34.43 7.16 -8.90
N ILE A 421 -35.46 6.75 -8.15
CA ILE A 421 -35.54 6.85 -6.69
C ILE A 421 -34.37 6.09 -6.06
N VAL A 422 -34.19 4.81 -6.43
CA VAL A 422 -33.11 3.96 -5.92
C VAL A 422 -31.73 4.56 -6.23
N ARG A 423 -31.50 5.05 -7.45
CA ARG A 423 -30.24 5.69 -7.82
C ARG A 423 -29.97 6.93 -6.95
N LYS A 424 -30.99 7.74 -6.69
CA LYS A 424 -30.84 8.93 -5.84
C LYS A 424 -30.55 8.56 -4.38
N TRP A 425 -31.22 7.53 -3.85
CA TRP A 425 -30.94 6.97 -2.52
C TRP A 425 -29.50 6.44 -2.40
N ILE A 426 -28.99 5.72 -3.41
CA ILE A 426 -27.61 5.20 -3.43
C ILE A 426 -26.57 6.34 -3.53
N THR A 427 -26.85 7.40 -4.30
CA THR A 427 -25.87 8.43 -4.63
C THR A 427 -25.83 9.61 -3.66
N GLU A 428 -26.93 9.88 -2.94
CA GLU A 428 -26.98 10.94 -1.93
C GLU A 428 -26.30 10.48 -0.64
N SER A 429 -25.23 11.17 -0.27
CA SER A 429 -24.39 10.79 0.87
C SER A 429 -24.79 11.46 2.18
N SER A 430 -25.58 12.55 2.14
CA SER A 430 -26.09 13.24 3.33
C SER A 430 -27.46 12.69 3.75
N PRO A 431 -27.58 12.10 4.96
CA PRO A 431 -28.88 11.70 5.50
C PRO A 431 -29.87 12.86 5.58
N GLU A 432 -29.41 14.07 5.92
CA GLU A 432 -30.27 15.25 6.05
C GLU A 432 -30.83 15.70 4.68
N LYS A 433 -30.01 15.65 3.63
CA LYS A 433 -30.49 15.90 2.26
C LYS A 433 -31.45 14.82 1.81
N LEU A 434 -31.14 13.56 2.11
CA LEU A 434 -31.95 12.41 1.71
C LEU A 434 -33.31 12.43 2.41
N PHE A 435 -33.36 12.73 3.71
CA PHE A 435 -34.58 12.96 4.49
C PHE A 435 -35.45 14.03 3.83
N ARG A 436 -34.86 15.20 3.53
CA ARG A 436 -35.59 16.28 2.85
C ARG A 436 -36.11 15.84 1.48
N ILE A 437 -35.31 15.14 0.68
CA ILE A 437 -35.74 14.62 -0.64
C ILE A 437 -36.90 13.62 -0.46
N ALA A 438 -36.78 12.69 0.48
CA ALA A 438 -37.79 11.69 0.77
C ALA A 438 -39.13 12.33 1.16
N ARG A 439 -39.08 13.35 2.01
CA ARG A 439 -40.25 14.11 2.43
C ARG A 439 -40.85 14.95 1.29
N THR A 440 -40.05 15.75 0.59
CA THR A 440 -40.57 16.78 -0.33
C THR A 440 -40.72 16.33 -1.78
N GLN A 441 -39.91 15.38 -2.24
CA GLN A 441 -39.94 14.89 -3.63
C GLN A 441 -40.58 13.52 -3.74
N TRP A 442 -40.43 12.66 -2.73
CA TRP A 442 -41.01 11.30 -2.72
C TRP A 442 -42.32 11.21 -1.93
N ASN A 443 -42.72 12.28 -1.25
CA ASN A 443 -43.93 12.35 -0.44
C ASN A 443 -44.03 11.16 0.54
N LEU A 444 -42.95 10.93 1.29
CA LEU A 444 -42.95 10.02 2.44
C LEU A 444 -43.25 10.83 3.71
N ASP A 445 -43.94 10.23 4.67
CA ASP A 445 -44.11 10.81 5.99
C ASP A 445 -42.76 10.94 6.72
N ASP A 446 -42.71 11.77 7.77
CA ASP A 446 -41.46 12.07 8.48
C ASP A 446 -40.81 10.80 9.07
N ALA A 447 -41.61 9.83 9.57
CA ALA A 447 -41.08 8.60 10.14
C ALA A 447 -40.44 7.69 9.07
N LYS A 448 -41.10 7.49 7.93
CA LYS A 448 -40.60 6.70 6.80
C LYS A 448 -39.44 7.38 6.10
N ALA A 449 -39.46 8.71 5.98
CA ALA A 449 -38.36 9.49 5.44
C ALA A 449 -37.11 9.37 6.31
N GLU A 450 -37.26 9.44 7.64
CA GLU A 450 -36.17 9.27 8.59
C GLU A 450 -35.62 7.83 8.58
N GLN A 451 -36.51 6.83 8.59
CA GLN A 451 -36.15 5.42 8.47
C GLN A 451 -35.33 5.19 7.19
N LEU A 452 -35.83 5.59 6.01
CA LEU A 452 -35.13 5.40 4.73
C LEU A 452 -33.79 6.15 4.65
N ALA A 453 -33.71 7.35 5.25
CA ALA A 453 -32.48 8.15 5.29
C ALA A 453 -31.40 7.54 6.20
N SER A 454 -31.81 6.79 7.23
CA SER A 454 -30.90 6.08 8.15
C SER A 454 -30.37 4.76 7.56
N LEU A 455 -31.09 4.12 6.63
CA LEU A 455 -30.71 2.83 6.06
C LEU A 455 -29.52 2.92 5.09
N GLU A 456 -28.75 1.83 5.03
CA GLU A 456 -27.57 1.73 4.16
C GLU A 456 -27.79 0.81 2.95
N ALA A 457 -27.38 1.31 1.78
CA ALA A 457 -27.35 0.56 0.53
C ALA A 457 -26.25 -0.52 0.55
N GLU A 458 -26.49 -1.67 -0.10
CA GLU A 458 -25.46 -2.71 -0.29
C GLU A 458 -24.23 -2.12 -1.00
N GLU A 459 -23.04 -2.33 -0.42
CA GLU A 459 -21.80 -1.74 -0.90
C GLU A 459 -21.23 -2.47 -2.13
N GLY A 460 -20.53 -1.69 -2.97
CA GLY A 460 -19.77 -2.20 -4.11
C GLY A 460 -20.54 -2.18 -5.42
N TYR A 461 -19.89 -2.74 -6.44
CA TYR A 461 -20.41 -2.78 -7.81
C TYR A 461 -20.43 -4.23 -8.31
N ALA A 462 -21.40 -4.56 -9.16
CA ALA A 462 -21.45 -5.81 -9.91
C ALA A 462 -20.29 -5.87 -10.93
N ALA A 463 -20.04 -7.04 -11.54
CA ALA A 463 -19.05 -7.15 -12.61
C ALA A 463 -19.49 -6.44 -13.91
N LEU A 464 -20.81 -6.32 -14.11
CA LEU A 464 -21.43 -5.83 -15.35
C LEU A 464 -22.04 -4.44 -15.19
N SER A 465 -22.25 -3.73 -16.30
CA SER A 465 -22.99 -2.46 -16.35
C SER A 465 -24.50 -2.71 -16.29
N HIS A 466 -25.28 -1.66 -16.06
CA HIS A 466 -26.74 -1.75 -16.16
C HIS A 466 -27.19 -2.18 -17.56
N VAL A 467 -26.52 -1.69 -18.62
CA VAL A 467 -26.87 -2.01 -20.01
C VAL A 467 -26.60 -3.49 -20.30
N ALA A 468 -25.45 -4.01 -19.89
CA ALA A 468 -25.14 -5.43 -20.08
C ALA A 468 -26.12 -6.33 -19.34
N ILE A 469 -26.47 -5.97 -18.10
CA ILE A 469 -27.47 -6.70 -17.34
C ILE A 469 -28.81 -6.70 -18.07
N LEU A 470 -29.27 -5.55 -18.60
CA LEU A 470 -30.54 -5.45 -19.33
C LEU A 470 -30.58 -6.31 -20.59
N LYS A 471 -29.45 -6.45 -21.30
CA LYS A 471 -29.37 -7.29 -22.50
C LYS A 471 -29.34 -8.78 -22.16
N LEU A 472 -28.64 -9.18 -21.10
CA LEU A 472 -28.49 -10.59 -20.73
C LEU A 472 -29.69 -11.17 -19.98
N LEU A 473 -30.32 -10.35 -19.14
CA LEU A 473 -31.34 -10.80 -18.20
C LEU A 473 -32.54 -11.51 -18.88
N PRO A 474 -33.11 -11.01 -20.01
CA PRO A 474 -34.23 -11.69 -20.68
C PRO A 474 -33.90 -13.12 -21.12
N HIS A 475 -32.67 -13.34 -21.60
CA HIS A 475 -32.19 -14.68 -21.97
C HIS A 475 -32.01 -15.56 -20.73
N MET A 476 -31.43 -15.01 -19.66
CA MET A 476 -31.24 -15.76 -18.42
C MET A 476 -32.56 -16.09 -17.71
N GLU A 477 -33.57 -15.23 -17.80
CA GLU A 477 -34.91 -15.50 -17.29
C GLU A 477 -35.59 -16.67 -18.01
N GLN A 478 -35.20 -16.95 -19.25
CA GLN A 478 -35.62 -18.14 -20.01
C GLN A 478 -34.84 -19.41 -19.61
N GLY A 479 -33.94 -19.35 -18.62
CA GLY A 479 -33.20 -20.48 -18.08
C GLY A 479 -31.79 -20.66 -18.65
N LEU A 480 -31.31 -19.72 -19.48
CA LEU A 480 -29.95 -19.77 -20.00
C LEU A 480 -28.94 -19.44 -18.89
N THR A 481 -27.85 -20.20 -18.83
CA THR A 481 -26.73 -19.86 -17.96
C THR A 481 -26.08 -18.56 -18.42
N TYR A 482 -25.35 -17.90 -17.51
CA TYR A 482 -24.62 -16.67 -17.85
C TYR A 482 -23.72 -16.84 -19.09
N SER A 483 -23.02 -17.97 -19.21
CA SER A 483 -22.13 -18.23 -20.34
C SER A 483 -22.89 -18.42 -21.66
N GLU A 484 -24.06 -19.07 -21.63
CA GLU A 484 -24.93 -19.22 -22.80
C GLU A 484 -25.53 -17.87 -23.21
N ALA A 485 -26.04 -17.09 -22.27
CA ALA A 485 -26.58 -15.75 -22.54
C ALA A 485 -25.52 -14.80 -23.10
N VAL A 486 -24.27 -14.86 -22.61
CA VAL A 486 -23.17 -14.06 -23.18
C VAL A 486 -22.83 -14.50 -24.60
N LYS A 487 -22.87 -15.80 -24.90
CA LYS A 487 -22.67 -16.30 -26.27
C LYS A 487 -23.72 -15.76 -27.24
N GLU A 488 -24.97 -15.72 -26.83
CA GLU A 488 -26.07 -15.22 -27.66
C GLU A 488 -26.02 -13.69 -27.86
N VAL A 489 -25.77 -12.94 -26.79
CA VAL A 489 -25.88 -11.47 -26.80
C VAL A 489 -24.58 -10.78 -27.23
N TYR A 490 -23.42 -11.39 -26.97
CA TYR A 490 -22.10 -10.84 -27.28
C TYR A 490 -21.21 -11.84 -28.07
N PRO A 491 -21.67 -12.40 -29.21
CA PRO A 491 -20.92 -13.41 -29.97
C PRO A 491 -19.57 -12.86 -30.47
N SER A 492 -19.52 -11.60 -30.88
CA SER A 492 -18.29 -10.94 -31.36
C SER A 492 -17.23 -10.67 -30.27
N GLN A 493 -17.60 -10.77 -29.00
CA GLN A 493 -16.63 -10.68 -27.89
C GLN A 493 -15.98 -12.01 -27.55
N LEU A 494 -16.44 -13.08 -28.20
CA LEU A 494 -15.91 -14.44 -28.11
C LEU A 494 -15.13 -14.82 -29.39
N SER A 495 -15.26 -14.07 -30.48
CA SER A 495 -14.39 -14.20 -31.64
C SER A 495 -13.04 -13.53 -31.35
N GLY A 496 -11.93 -14.23 -31.61
CA GLY A 496 -10.61 -13.62 -31.50
C GLY A 496 -10.45 -12.38 -32.39
N GLY A 497 -9.60 -11.44 -31.95
CA GLY A 497 -9.25 -10.24 -32.71
C GLY A 497 -8.10 -10.49 -33.69
N GLU A 498 -7.70 -9.44 -34.41
CA GLU A 498 -6.51 -9.49 -35.27
C GLU A 498 -5.23 -9.64 -34.44
N ALA A 499 -4.28 -10.42 -34.96
CA ALA A 499 -3.01 -10.64 -34.31
C ALA A 499 -2.11 -9.41 -34.41
N TYR A 500 -1.58 -8.95 -33.28
CA TYR A 500 -0.65 -7.82 -33.25
C TYR A 500 0.76 -8.26 -33.69
N GLU A 501 1.42 -7.46 -34.53
CA GLU A 501 2.85 -7.66 -34.86
C GLU A 501 3.75 -7.44 -33.63
N PHE A 502 3.44 -6.41 -32.85
CA PHE A 502 4.14 -6.07 -31.61
C PHE A 502 3.13 -5.88 -30.48
N LEU A 503 3.53 -6.25 -29.26
CA LEU A 503 2.67 -6.01 -28.11
C LEU A 503 2.35 -4.50 -27.97
N PRO A 504 1.06 -4.13 -27.93
CA PRO A 504 0.64 -2.73 -27.79
C PRO A 504 0.99 -2.21 -26.39
N PRO A 505 0.99 -0.90 -26.10
CA PRO A 505 1.14 -0.42 -24.73
C PRO A 505 0.14 -1.05 -23.74
N VAL A 506 0.57 -1.31 -22.51
CA VAL A 506 -0.24 -2.00 -21.46
C VAL A 506 -1.55 -1.26 -21.11
N GLU A 507 -1.64 0.05 -21.35
CA GLU A 507 -2.85 0.86 -21.13
C GLU A 507 -3.62 1.11 -22.43
N THR A 508 -3.79 0.07 -23.24
CA THR A 508 -4.73 0.07 -24.37
C THR A 508 -6.08 -0.48 -23.93
N ASP A 509 -7.13 -0.25 -24.73
CA ASP A 509 -8.49 -0.73 -24.45
C ASP A 509 -8.61 -2.27 -24.49
N GLU A 510 -7.59 -2.95 -25.01
CA GLU A 510 -7.47 -4.42 -25.10
C GLU A 510 -7.28 -5.10 -23.73
N LEU A 511 -6.64 -4.41 -22.77
CA LEU A 511 -6.39 -4.95 -21.44
C LEU A 511 -7.28 -4.30 -20.38
N PRO A 512 -7.80 -5.08 -19.41
CA PRO A 512 -8.51 -4.51 -18.29
C PRO A 512 -7.60 -3.55 -17.53
N ARG A 513 -8.17 -2.43 -17.06
CA ARG A 513 -7.42 -1.44 -16.29
C ARG A 513 -6.65 -2.10 -15.14
N ILE A 514 -5.33 -1.99 -15.16
CA ILE A 514 -4.43 -2.58 -14.15
C ILE A 514 -4.12 -1.56 -13.05
N PRO A 515 -4.75 -1.65 -11.86
CA PRO A 515 -4.54 -0.66 -10.80
C PRO A 515 -3.21 -0.85 -10.06
N ASN A 516 -2.65 -2.07 -10.07
CA ASN A 516 -1.40 -2.37 -9.38
C ASN A 516 -0.21 -1.86 -10.22
N PRO A 517 0.55 -0.85 -9.74
CA PRO A 517 1.67 -0.28 -10.49
C PRO A 517 2.83 -1.27 -10.69
N VAL A 518 3.02 -2.25 -9.80
CA VAL A 518 4.06 -3.29 -9.91
C VAL A 518 3.78 -4.16 -11.11
N VAL A 519 2.55 -4.66 -11.20
CA VAL A 519 2.09 -5.50 -12.31
C VAL A 519 2.19 -4.73 -13.62
N LYS A 520 1.74 -3.48 -13.63
CA LYS A 520 1.88 -2.60 -14.80
C LYS A 520 3.35 -2.43 -15.21
N ARG A 521 4.27 -2.25 -14.26
CA ARG A 521 5.71 -2.14 -14.54
C ARG A 521 6.25 -3.44 -15.15
N ALA A 522 5.94 -4.58 -14.55
CA ALA A 522 6.37 -5.89 -15.04
C ALA A 522 5.89 -6.15 -16.47
N LEU A 523 4.60 -5.92 -16.76
CA LEU A 523 4.04 -6.07 -18.12
C LEU A 523 4.65 -5.05 -19.11
N THR A 524 4.97 -3.83 -18.67
CA THR A 524 5.62 -2.83 -19.53
C THR A 524 7.04 -3.24 -19.89
N GLU A 525 7.79 -3.81 -18.95
CA GLU A 525 9.14 -4.31 -19.24
C GLU A 525 9.07 -5.62 -20.05
N LEU A 526 8.09 -6.49 -19.82
CA LEU A 526 7.80 -7.66 -20.66
C LEU A 526 7.56 -7.26 -22.12
N ARG A 527 6.70 -6.26 -22.34
CA ARG A 527 6.46 -5.68 -23.68
C ARG A 527 7.77 -5.26 -24.35
N LYS A 528 8.67 -4.59 -23.62
CA LYS A 528 9.94 -4.12 -24.18
C LYS A 528 10.86 -5.28 -24.56
N VAL A 529 10.98 -6.28 -23.69
CA VAL A 529 11.77 -7.48 -23.94
C VAL A 529 11.21 -8.22 -25.15
N LEU A 530 9.91 -8.54 -25.14
CA LEU A 530 9.29 -9.32 -26.21
C LEU A 530 9.33 -8.59 -27.56
N ASN A 531 9.03 -7.29 -27.59
CA ASN A 531 9.12 -6.51 -28.83
C ASN A 531 10.57 -6.34 -29.32
N ALA A 532 11.56 -6.37 -28.42
CA ALA A 532 12.97 -6.39 -28.81
C ALA A 532 13.38 -7.74 -29.40
N ILE A 533 12.92 -8.87 -28.80
CA ILE A 533 13.09 -10.21 -29.37
C ILE A 533 12.45 -10.26 -30.77
N ILE A 534 11.19 -9.84 -30.90
CA ILE A 534 10.48 -9.84 -32.19
C ILE A 534 11.25 -9.03 -33.24
N ARG A 535 11.72 -7.83 -32.90
CA ARG A 535 12.54 -7.01 -33.82
C ARG A 535 13.84 -7.70 -34.23
N LYS A 536 14.57 -8.27 -33.27
CA LYS A 536 15.84 -8.96 -33.53
C LYS A 536 15.61 -10.10 -34.52
N TYR A 537 14.68 -10.99 -34.22
CA TYR A 537 14.45 -12.17 -35.05
C TYR A 537 13.75 -11.85 -36.36
N LYS A 538 12.87 -10.84 -36.43
CA LYS A 538 12.35 -10.34 -37.71
C LYS A 538 13.48 -9.96 -38.68
N ILE A 539 14.53 -9.28 -38.18
CA ILE A 539 15.70 -8.90 -38.97
C ILE A 539 16.55 -10.13 -39.32
N GLU A 540 16.84 -10.99 -38.35
CA GLU A 540 17.70 -12.16 -38.54
C GLU A 540 17.09 -13.23 -39.47
N THR A 541 15.76 -13.35 -39.50
CA THR A 541 15.06 -14.30 -40.38
C THR A 541 14.70 -13.73 -41.75
N GLY A 542 14.76 -12.40 -41.91
CA GLY A 542 14.34 -11.71 -43.13
C GLY A 542 12.83 -11.74 -43.40
N GLN A 543 12.02 -12.11 -42.40
CA GLN A 543 10.57 -12.18 -42.56
C GLN A 543 9.89 -10.83 -42.44
N GLU A 544 8.77 -10.65 -43.15
CA GLU A 544 7.94 -9.46 -43.02
C GLU A 544 7.31 -9.35 -41.61
N THR A 545 6.92 -10.48 -41.03
CA THR A 545 6.47 -10.59 -39.64
C THR A 545 7.09 -11.82 -38.98
N TRP A 546 7.52 -11.71 -37.73
CA TRP A 546 8.02 -12.84 -36.96
C TRP A 546 7.41 -12.85 -35.56
N ARG A 547 7.07 -14.03 -35.05
CA ARG A 547 6.66 -14.23 -33.66
C ARG A 547 7.05 -15.65 -33.22
N PRO A 548 7.32 -15.90 -31.92
CA PRO A 548 7.60 -17.25 -31.46
C PRO A 548 6.45 -18.20 -31.81
N ALA A 549 6.75 -19.45 -32.17
CA ALA A 549 5.72 -20.45 -32.42
C ALA A 549 4.95 -20.79 -31.13
N ARG A 550 5.65 -20.76 -29.99
CA ARG A 550 5.08 -21.02 -28.66
C ARG A 550 5.71 -20.10 -27.63
N ILE A 551 4.91 -19.71 -26.62
CA ILE A 551 5.39 -18.98 -25.45
C ILE A 551 5.02 -19.75 -24.19
N ARG A 552 6.01 -20.09 -23.37
CA ARG A 552 5.85 -20.77 -22.08
C ARG A 552 6.10 -19.77 -20.96
N ILE A 553 5.12 -19.61 -20.07
CA ILE A 553 5.19 -18.69 -18.93
C ILE A 553 5.07 -19.50 -17.64
N GLU A 554 5.94 -19.24 -16.66
CA GLU A 554 5.75 -19.81 -15.33
C GLU A 554 4.55 -19.17 -14.64
N LEU A 555 3.51 -19.96 -14.40
CA LEU A 555 2.47 -19.62 -13.44
C LEU A 555 2.86 -20.17 -12.07
N ALA A 556 2.69 -19.37 -11.03
CA ALA A 556 2.70 -19.86 -9.65
C ALA A 556 1.40 -20.65 -9.31
N ARG A 557 1.07 -21.65 -10.15
CA ARG A 557 0.05 -22.68 -9.89
C ARG A 557 0.71 -23.83 -9.14
N ASP A 558 0.01 -24.35 -8.15
CA ASP A 558 0.37 -25.63 -7.55
C ASP A 558 0.16 -26.76 -8.59
N LEU A 559 0.96 -27.82 -8.53
CA LEU A 559 0.73 -29.04 -9.32
C LEU A 559 -0.72 -29.52 -9.15
N LYS A 560 -1.30 -30.12 -10.20
CA LYS A 560 -2.70 -30.57 -10.24
C LYS A 560 -2.94 -31.54 -9.07
N ARG A 561 -3.68 -31.06 -8.06
CA ARG A 561 -4.02 -31.80 -6.85
C ARG A 561 -5.02 -32.92 -7.18
N ASN A 562 -4.88 -34.07 -6.52
CA ASN A 562 -5.82 -35.18 -6.71
C ASN A 562 -7.22 -34.84 -6.12
N ALA A 563 -8.22 -35.70 -6.37
CA ALA A 563 -9.60 -35.48 -5.90
C ALA A 563 -9.66 -35.35 -4.36
N GLU A 564 -9.00 -36.25 -3.65
CA GLU A 564 -8.94 -36.30 -2.18
C GLU A 564 -8.34 -35.02 -1.57
N GLN A 565 -7.24 -34.50 -2.14
CA GLN A 565 -6.62 -33.25 -1.70
C GLN A 565 -7.54 -32.03 -1.91
N ARG A 566 -8.30 -32.01 -3.01
CA ARG A 566 -9.28 -30.94 -3.27
C ARG A 566 -10.43 -31.00 -2.27
N GLU A 567 -10.93 -32.19 -1.96
CA GLU A 567 -11.97 -32.40 -0.97
C GLU A 567 -11.51 -32.00 0.45
N LYS A 568 -10.29 -32.37 0.85
CA LYS A 568 -9.72 -31.96 2.14
C LYS A 568 -9.60 -30.44 2.28
N ILE A 569 -9.20 -29.75 1.21
CA ILE A 569 -9.15 -28.27 1.18
C ILE A 569 -10.57 -27.68 1.27
N HIS A 570 -11.52 -28.22 0.51
CA HIS A 570 -12.92 -27.78 0.53
C HIS A 570 -13.53 -27.94 1.92
N LYS A 571 -13.35 -29.10 2.56
CA LYS A 571 -13.79 -29.37 3.93
C LYS A 571 -13.15 -28.40 4.93
N GLY A 572 -11.83 -28.18 4.82
CA GLY A 572 -11.12 -27.23 5.68
C GLY A 572 -11.48 -25.75 5.42
N ASN A 573 -11.94 -25.38 4.23
CA ASN A 573 -12.50 -24.05 3.96
C ASN A 573 -13.86 -23.88 4.63
N LYS A 574 -14.74 -24.88 4.50
CA LYS A 574 -16.06 -24.89 5.14
C LYS A 574 -15.96 -24.82 6.67
N GLU A 575 -15.05 -25.59 7.26
CA GLU A 575 -14.82 -25.58 8.70
C GLU A 575 -14.35 -24.22 9.22
N ARG A 576 -13.42 -23.56 8.53
CA ARG A 576 -12.99 -22.19 8.87
C ARG A 576 -14.12 -21.17 8.75
N GLU A 577 -15.00 -21.31 7.76
CA GLU A 577 -16.14 -20.41 7.64
C GLU A 577 -17.15 -20.63 8.77
N ARG A 578 -17.43 -21.89 9.15
CA ARG A 578 -18.23 -22.24 10.33
C ARG A 578 -17.72 -21.59 11.61
N GLU A 579 -16.41 -21.65 11.83
CA GLU A 579 -15.76 -21.01 12.98
C GLU A 579 -15.94 -19.49 12.96
N ARG A 580 -15.80 -18.85 11.79
CA ARG A 580 -16.03 -17.40 11.62
C ARG A 580 -17.48 -17.02 11.90
N ILE A 581 -18.46 -17.77 11.40
CA ILE A 581 -19.89 -17.54 11.66
C ILE A 581 -20.20 -17.69 13.15
N THR A 582 -19.69 -18.75 13.77
CA THR A 582 -19.86 -19.00 15.20
C THR A 582 -19.26 -17.87 16.03
N ALA A 583 -18.08 -17.37 15.65
CA ALA A 583 -17.48 -16.20 16.27
C ALA A 583 -18.35 -14.96 16.10
N LYS A 584 -18.90 -14.68 14.90
CA LYS A 584 -19.79 -13.53 14.66
C LYS A 584 -21.02 -13.56 15.58
N LYS A 585 -21.73 -14.68 15.66
CA LYS A 585 -22.92 -14.83 16.52
C LYS A 585 -22.57 -14.58 17.99
N TRP A 586 -21.49 -15.17 18.44
CA TRP A 586 -21.04 -15.07 19.82
C TRP A 586 -20.63 -13.62 20.20
N ILE A 587 -20.09 -12.85 19.25
CA ILE A 587 -19.82 -11.42 19.40
C ILE A 587 -21.15 -10.63 19.51
N GLU A 588 -22.11 -10.93 18.63
CA GLU A 588 -23.43 -10.26 18.62
C GLU A 588 -24.24 -10.51 19.90
N GLU A 589 -24.22 -11.73 20.44
CA GLU A 589 -24.91 -12.12 21.69
C GLU A 589 -24.45 -11.29 22.91
N ARG A 590 -23.27 -10.69 22.85
CA ARG A 590 -22.70 -9.83 23.91
C ARG A 590 -22.89 -8.34 23.66
N GLY A 591 -23.79 -7.99 22.74
CA GLY A 591 -24.05 -6.60 22.37
C GLY A 591 -22.89 -5.93 21.62
N GLN A 592 -21.90 -6.70 21.17
CA GLN A 592 -20.76 -6.19 20.41
C GLN A 592 -21.01 -6.36 18.91
N ARG A 593 -20.47 -5.44 18.09
CA ARG A 593 -20.60 -5.54 16.63
C ARG A 593 -19.54 -6.49 16.06
N PRO A 594 -19.90 -7.50 15.25
CA PRO A 594 -18.93 -8.43 14.66
C PRO A 594 -18.09 -7.73 13.60
N THR A 595 -16.86 -7.40 13.95
CA THR A 595 -15.83 -6.91 13.01
C THR A 595 -14.88 -8.03 12.63
N ASP A 596 -14.25 -7.96 11.46
CA ASP A 596 -13.24 -8.95 11.03
C ASP A 596 -12.12 -9.15 12.08
N ARG A 597 -11.79 -8.09 12.83
CA ARG A 597 -10.80 -8.14 13.91
C ARG A 597 -11.30 -8.94 15.12
N LEU A 598 -12.53 -8.70 15.58
CA LEU A 598 -13.08 -9.44 16.71
C LEU A 598 -13.27 -10.91 16.33
N VAL A 599 -13.73 -11.19 15.11
CA VAL A 599 -13.81 -12.55 14.58
C VAL A 599 -12.44 -13.23 14.56
N GLU A 600 -11.40 -12.52 14.10
CA GLU A 600 -10.01 -13.02 14.13
C GLU A 600 -9.51 -13.27 15.57
N ARG A 601 -9.76 -12.36 16.52
CA ARG A 601 -9.36 -12.53 17.93
C ARG A 601 -10.06 -13.73 18.58
N VAL A 602 -11.37 -13.90 18.38
CA VAL A 602 -12.12 -15.06 18.88
C VAL A 602 -11.60 -16.36 18.28
N ALA A 603 -11.30 -16.39 16.98
CA ALA A 603 -10.72 -17.55 16.33
C ALA A 603 -9.32 -17.88 16.89
N LEU A 604 -8.48 -16.88 17.14
CA LEU A 604 -7.16 -17.06 17.74
C LEU A 604 -7.23 -17.53 19.20
N TYR A 605 -8.18 -17.02 19.99
CA TYR A 605 -8.40 -17.49 21.36
C TYR A 605 -8.75 -18.98 21.39
N LYS A 606 -9.69 -19.40 20.53
CA LYS A 606 -10.09 -20.81 20.42
C LYS A 606 -8.92 -21.69 19.95
N ARG A 607 -8.15 -21.21 18.96
CA ARG A 607 -6.97 -21.90 18.42
C ARG A 607 -5.95 -22.26 19.50
N THR A 608 -5.73 -21.39 20.47
CA THR A 608 -4.76 -21.61 21.58
C THR A 608 -5.44 -22.04 22.88
N ARG A 609 -6.71 -22.49 22.84
CA ARG A 609 -7.50 -22.92 24.00
C ARG A 609 -7.55 -21.87 25.13
N GLY A 610 -7.53 -20.59 24.78
CA GLY A 610 -7.56 -19.49 25.74
C GLY A 610 -6.27 -19.29 26.54
N GLN A 611 -5.16 -19.92 26.16
CA GLN A 611 -3.86 -19.77 26.82
C GLN A 611 -2.87 -19.05 25.91
N CYS A 612 -1.95 -18.31 26.54
CA CYS A 612 -0.84 -17.65 25.85
C CYS A 612 0.22 -18.67 25.47
N VAL A 613 0.57 -18.77 24.19
CA VAL A 613 1.60 -19.74 23.72
C VAL A 613 3.01 -19.47 24.26
N TYR A 614 3.28 -18.28 24.82
CA TYR A 614 4.61 -17.87 25.27
C TYR A 614 4.84 -17.92 26.78
N CYS A 615 3.78 -17.96 27.59
CA CYS A 615 3.90 -18.14 29.04
C CYS A 615 3.00 -19.25 29.58
N VAL A 616 2.19 -19.88 28.72
CA VAL A 616 1.25 -20.97 29.05
C VAL A 616 0.16 -20.56 30.06
N LEU A 617 0.17 -19.32 30.55
CA LEU A 617 -0.85 -18.77 31.42
C LEU A 617 -2.16 -18.50 30.65
N PRO A 618 -3.32 -18.62 31.31
CA PRO A 618 -4.61 -18.22 30.74
C PRO A 618 -4.61 -16.77 30.28
N LEU A 619 -5.25 -16.49 29.14
CA LEU A 619 -5.52 -15.13 28.63
C LEU A 619 -6.70 -14.47 29.38
N GLY A 620 -7.01 -14.93 30.59
CA GLY A 620 -8.20 -14.59 31.35
C GLY A 620 -9.50 -15.04 30.68
N ASP A 621 -10.62 -14.49 31.14
CA ASP A 621 -11.94 -14.82 30.59
C ASP A 621 -12.09 -14.36 29.15
N MET A 622 -12.95 -15.07 28.42
CA MET A 622 -13.26 -14.77 27.01
C MET A 622 -13.73 -13.32 26.77
N GLU A 623 -14.26 -12.63 27.79
CA GLU A 623 -14.63 -11.20 27.69
C GLU A 623 -13.42 -10.28 27.43
N ASN A 624 -12.22 -10.69 27.86
CA ASN A 624 -10.97 -9.97 27.62
C ASN A 624 -10.59 -9.91 26.14
N VAL A 625 -11.18 -10.77 25.31
CA VAL A 625 -11.00 -10.77 23.86
C VAL A 625 -11.62 -9.50 23.23
N PHE A 626 -12.63 -8.90 23.87
CA PHE A 626 -13.30 -7.68 23.37
C PHE A 626 -12.69 -6.39 23.87
N SER A 627 -12.04 -6.40 25.04
CA SER A 627 -11.39 -5.23 25.62
C SER A 627 -9.98 -5.04 25.07
N GLU A 628 -9.62 -3.80 24.71
CA GLU A 628 -8.23 -3.44 24.38
C GLU A 628 -7.37 -3.18 25.62
N ASP A 629 -7.99 -2.98 26.78
CA ASP A 629 -7.31 -2.74 28.07
C ASP A 629 -6.97 -4.05 28.81
N SER A 630 -7.32 -5.20 28.25
CA SER A 630 -7.09 -6.53 28.87
C SER A 630 -5.64 -7.01 28.88
N GLY A 631 -4.72 -6.23 28.30
CA GLY A 631 -3.30 -6.59 28.23
C GLY A 631 -3.00 -7.74 27.26
N ILE A 632 -3.92 -8.08 26.34
CA ILE A 632 -3.76 -9.17 25.37
C ILE A 632 -3.79 -8.65 23.94
N GLU A 633 -2.78 -9.04 23.17
CA GLU A 633 -2.54 -8.56 21.80
C GLU A 633 -2.51 -9.71 20.80
N VAL A 634 -2.87 -9.41 19.55
CA VAL A 634 -2.62 -10.33 18.43
C VAL A 634 -1.16 -10.19 18.06
N GLU A 635 -0.41 -11.27 18.28
CA GLU A 635 1.03 -11.31 18.03
C GLU A 635 1.37 -12.24 16.87
N HIS A 636 2.39 -11.87 16.10
CA HIS A 636 2.90 -12.69 15.00
C HIS A 636 3.94 -13.69 15.53
N ILE A 637 3.74 -14.99 15.29
CA ILE A 637 4.65 -16.05 15.75
C ILE A 637 6.05 -15.81 15.16
N LEU A 638 6.13 -15.68 13.84
CA LEU A 638 7.33 -15.24 13.15
C LEU A 638 7.38 -13.70 13.12
N PRO A 639 8.57 -13.10 13.21
CA PRO A 639 8.77 -11.65 13.11
C PRO A 639 8.02 -11.01 11.95
N ARG A 640 7.54 -9.78 12.13
CA ARG A 640 6.78 -9.05 11.10
C ARG A 640 7.60 -8.83 9.82
N ARG A 641 8.93 -8.76 9.94
CA ARG A 641 9.87 -8.71 8.81
C ARG A 641 9.77 -9.89 7.84
N CYS A 642 9.10 -10.99 8.22
CA CYS A 642 8.88 -12.17 7.37
C CYS A 642 7.65 -12.03 6.48
N ASN A 643 6.90 -10.93 6.61
CA ASN A 643 5.79 -10.56 5.74
C ASN A 643 4.65 -11.60 5.66
N ASP A 644 4.57 -12.53 6.62
CA ASP A 644 3.48 -13.49 6.75
C ASP A 644 2.41 -12.94 7.68
N ASN A 645 1.43 -12.23 7.13
CA ASN A 645 0.25 -11.75 7.86
C ASN A 645 -0.91 -12.76 7.83
N SER A 646 -0.65 -14.02 7.45
CA SER A 646 -1.67 -15.07 7.45
C SER A 646 -2.16 -15.36 8.87
N PHE A 647 -3.37 -15.89 8.97
CA PHE A 647 -3.92 -16.39 10.23
C PHE A 647 -2.99 -17.42 10.89
N SER A 648 -2.34 -18.28 10.09
CA SER A 648 -1.43 -19.30 10.61
C SER A 648 -0.21 -18.74 11.35
N ASN A 649 0.20 -17.50 11.05
CA ASN A 649 1.30 -16.82 11.73
C ASN A 649 0.85 -15.95 12.91
N LYS A 650 -0.41 -16.02 13.35
CA LYS A 650 -0.92 -15.17 14.45
C LYS A 650 -1.37 -16.01 15.64
N VAL A 651 -1.21 -15.45 16.83
CA VAL A 651 -1.70 -15.96 18.12
C VAL A 651 -2.21 -14.81 18.97
N LEU A 652 -3.00 -15.09 20.00
CA LEU A 652 -3.20 -14.14 21.09
C LEU A 652 -2.12 -14.38 22.15
N ALA A 653 -1.51 -13.30 22.61
CA ALA A 653 -0.48 -13.33 23.64
C ALA A 653 -0.63 -12.17 24.62
N HIS A 654 -0.16 -12.38 25.85
CA HIS A 654 0.00 -11.28 26.79
C HIS A 654 0.97 -10.23 26.23
N ARG A 655 0.66 -8.96 26.43
CA ARG A 655 1.47 -7.82 25.99
C ARG A 655 2.90 -7.89 26.50
N ALA A 656 3.11 -8.36 27.73
CA ALA A 656 4.45 -8.59 28.28
C ALA A 656 5.26 -9.64 27.48
N CYS A 657 4.63 -10.75 27.09
CA CYS A 657 5.25 -11.77 26.24
C CYS A 657 5.56 -11.24 24.84
N ASN A 658 4.64 -10.48 24.25
CA ASN A 658 4.85 -9.83 22.96
C ASN A 658 6.07 -8.87 23.01
N LEU A 659 6.13 -8.00 24.03
CA LEU A 659 7.26 -7.09 24.24
C LEU A 659 8.59 -7.84 24.43
N ARG A 660 8.60 -8.95 25.18
CA ARG A 660 9.80 -9.79 25.37
C ARG A 660 10.25 -10.44 24.05
N LYS A 661 9.31 -10.93 23.23
CA LYS A 661 9.62 -11.53 21.92
C LYS A 661 10.19 -10.50 20.95
N ALA A 662 9.53 -9.34 20.84
CA ALA A 662 9.87 -8.29 19.88
C ALA A 662 10.01 -8.85 18.44
N ASP A 663 10.99 -8.38 17.67
CA ASP A 663 11.23 -8.81 16.28
C ASP A 663 12.05 -10.12 16.17
N ARG A 664 11.88 -11.06 17.11
CA ARG A 664 12.55 -12.38 17.15
C ARG A 664 11.57 -13.53 16.94
N THR A 665 12.06 -14.70 16.53
CA THR A 665 11.28 -15.95 16.57
C THR A 665 11.06 -16.40 18.02
N PRO A 666 10.06 -17.25 18.32
CA PRO A 666 9.85 -17.75 19.69
C PRO A 666 11.11 -18.45 20.20
N ARG A 667 11.73 -19.28 19.36
CA ARG A 667 12.97 -19.96 19.69
C ARG A 667 14.10 -18.97 20.03
N GLN A 668 14.32 -17.94 19.21
CA GLN A 668 15.33 -16.90 19.51
C GLN A 668 15.07 -16.07 20.79
N ALA A 669 13.82 -16.05 21.26
CA ALA A 669 13.43 -15.24 22.42
C ALA A 669 13.46 -16.02 23.75
N TRP A 670 13.39 -17.36 23.69
CA TRP A 670 13.29 -18.22 24.86
C TRP A 670 14.25 -19.43 24.86
N ASP A 671 14.84 -19.85 23.73
CA ASP A 671 15.77 -21.00 23.68
C ASP A 671 17.24 -20.56 23.87
N PRO A 672 18.04 -21.24 24.73
CA PRO A 672 17.62 -22.26 25.69
C PRO A 672 17.14 -21.64 27.02
N SER A 673 15.96 -22.06 27.47
CA SER A 673 15.45 -21.77 28.82
C SER A 673 14.45 -22.83 29.28
N PRO A 674 14.27 -23.06 30.59
CA PRO A 674 13.26 -24.01 31.09
C PRO A 674 11.84 -23.70 30.60
N GLU A 675 11.51 -22.42 30.42
CA GLU A 675 10.22 -21.98 29.89
C GLU A 675 10.00 -22.41 28.42
N TRP A 676 11.07 -22.54 27.63
CA TRP A 676 10.98 -22.98 26.23
C TRP A 676 10.42 -24.40 26.10
N ASP A 677 10.86 -25.31 26.97
CA ASP A 677 10.38 -26.71 26.94
C ASP A 677 8.90 -26.81 27.30
N GLU A 678 8.43 -26.00 28.26
CA GLU A 678 7.00 -25.92 28.61
C GLU A 678 6.18 -25.33 27.46
N MET A 679 6.66 -24.27 26.82
CA MET A 679 6.03 -23.67 25.64
C MET A 679 5.92 -24.68 24.50
N LEU A 680 7.00 -25.41 24.21
CA LEU A 680 7.04 -26.38 23.13
C LEU A 680 6.11 -27.58 23.40
N LYS A 681 6.05 -28.07 24.65
CA LYS A 681 5.08 -29.09 25.08
C LYS A 681 3.65 -28.62 24.87
N PHE A 682 3.32 -27.38 25.25
CA PHE A 682 2.00 -26.80 25.06
C PHE A 682 1.65 -26.69 23.57
N VAL A 683 2.55 -26.14 22.75
CA VAL A 683 2.37 -26.01 21.29
C VAL A 683 2.14 -27.38 20.63
N ASN A 684 2.87 -28.42 21.05
CA ASN A 684 2.68 -29.79 20.56
C ASN A 684 1.30 -30.34 20.94
N ALA A 685 0.81 -30.06 22.15
CA ALA A 685 -0.50 -30.52 22.62
C ALA A 685 -1.69 -29.90 21.85
N LEU A 686 -1.49 -28.73 21.21
CA LEU A 686 -2.49 -28.10 20.35
C LEU A 686 -2.72 -28.87 19.04
N LYS A 687 -1.77 -29.72 18.62
CA LYS A 687 -1.80 -30.47 17.34
C LYS A 687 -1.97 -29.57 16.09
N ASP A 688 -1.60 -28.29 16.20
CA ASP A 688 -1.58 -27.36 15.08
C ASP A 688 -0.21 -27.37 14.41
N LYS A 689 -0.08 -28.16 13.34
CA LYS A 689 1.17 -28.27 12.58
C LYS A 689 1.67 -26.92 12.03
N ALA A 690 0.77 -26.04 11.60
CA ALA A 690 1.16 -24.75 11.02
C ALA A 690 1.68 -23.77 12.08
N LEU A 691 1.18 -23.87 13.32
CA LEU A 691 1.71 -23.17 14.49
C LEU A 691 3.06 -23.75 14.88
N HIS A 692 3.14 -25.06 15.06
CA HIS A 692 4.36 -25.79 15.46
C HIS A 692 5.54 -25.48 14.52
N ASP A 693 5.36 -25.67 13.21
CA ASP A 693 6.42 -25.50 12.21
C ASP A 693 6.99 -24.07 12.20
N ARG A 694 6.18 -23.07 12.58
CA ARG A 694 6.64 -21.68 12.74
C ARG A 694 7.29 -21.42 14.09
N PHE A 695 6.80 -22.09 15.14
CA PHE A 695 7.27 -21.90 16.49
C PHE A 695 8.74 -22.33 16.65
N ILE A 696 9.12 -23.43 15.99
CA ILE A 696 10.45 -24.05 16.09
C ILE A 696 11.53 -23.45 15.18
N ILE A 697 11.17 -22.49 14.31
CA ILE A 697 12.12 -21.90 13.35
C ILE A 697 13.28 -21.25 14.10
N GLN A 698 14.49 -21.69 13.74
CA GLN A 698 15.72 -21.29 14.42
C GLN A 698 16.53 -20.32 13.57
N THR A 699 16.62 -20.58 12.26
CA THR A 699 17.55 -19.90 11.37
C THR A 699 16.86 -18.83 10.51
N GLU A 700 17.60 -17.79 10.10
CA GLU A 700 17.09 -16.76 9.19
C GLU A 700 16.86 -17.32 7.76
N GLU A 701 17.54 -18.42 7.39
CA GLU A 701 17.33 -19.13 6.12
C GLU A 701 15.96 -19.81 6.05
N GLU A 702 15.60 -20.57 7.09
CA GLU A 702 14.28 -21.18 7.24
C GLU A 702 13.18 -20.10 7.23
N LEU A 703 13.41 -18.99 7.92
CA LEU A 703 12.51 -17.84 8.01
C LEU A 703 12.21 -17.21 6.64
N GLN A 704 13.23 -17.06 5.78
CA GLN A 704 13.08 -16.51 4.42
C GLN A 704 12.42 -17.50 3.45
N SER A 705 12.56 -18.81 3.67
CA SER A 705 11.90 -19.83 2.85
C SER A 705 10.37 -19.75 2.94
N PHE A 706 9.83 -19.35 4.10
CA PHE A 706 8.41 -19.09 4.31
C PHE A 706 7.93 -17.79 3.64
N THR A 707 8.76 -16.74 3.64
CA THR A 707 8.44 -15.42 3.04
C THR A 707 8.18 -15.53 1.53
N ASN A 708 9.00 -16.33 0.81
CA ASN A 708 8.91 -16.49 -0.64
C ASN A 708 7.64 -17.24 -1.12
N ARG A 709 6.92 -17.94 -0.23
CA ARG A 709 5.72 -18.73 -0.59
C ARG A 709 4.44 -17.88 -0.75
N HIS A 710 4.48 -16.59 -0.39
CA HIS A 710 3.29 -15.72 -0.29
C HIS A 710 3.18 -14.63 -1.36
N LEU A 711 3.96 -14.68 -2.45
CA LEU A 711 3.94 -13.67 -3.52
C LEU A 711 2.67 -13.75 -4.40
N SER A 712 1.57 -13.18 -3.91
CA SER A 712 0.32 -13.01 -4.66
C SER A 712 0.49 -12.16 -5.93
N ASP A 713 1.45 -11.22 -5.92
CA ASP A 713 1.73 -10.32 -7.03
C ASP A 713 2.33 -11.07 -8.23
N THR A 714 3.24 -12.04 -8.04
CA THR A 714 3.78 -12.86 -9.14
C THR A 714 2.68 -13.69 -9.82
N ARG A 715 1.73 -14.25 -9.04
CA ARG A 715 0.58 -14.98 -9.60
C ARG A 715 -0.29 -14.07 -10.49
N TYR A 716 -0.50 -12.83 -10.06
CA TYR A 716 -1.30 -11.88 -10.83
C TYR A 716 -0.56 -11.38 -12.08
N ILE A 717 0.76 -11.15 -12.00
CA ILE A 717 1.62 -10.84 -13.15
C ILE A 717 1.53 -11.95 -14.19
N SER A 718 1.80 -13.21 -13.81
CA SER A 718 1.85 -14.28 -14.81
C SER A 718 0.49 -14.53 -15.47
N LYS A 719 -0.63 -14.39 -14.74
CA LYS A 719 -1.98 -14.50 -15.32
C LYS A 719 -2.22 -13.43 -16.39
N LEU A 720 -1.98 -12.16 -16.05
CA LEU A 720 -2.19 -11.06 -17.00
C LEU A 720 -1.16 -11.07 -18.13
N ALA A 721 0.06 -11.55 -17.89
CA ALA A 721 1.07 -11.71 -18.92
C ALA A 721 0.65 -12.74 -19.96
N SER A 722 0.04 -13.86 -19.56
CA SER A 722 -0.53 -14.82 -20.52
C SER A 722 -1.60 -14.16 -21.39
N GLU A 723 -2.57 -13.47 -20.79
CA GLU A 723 -3.62 -12.74 -21.52
C GLU A 723 -3.06 -11.67 -22.46
N TYR A 724 -2.02 -10.97 -22.03
CA TYR A 724 -1.40 -9.91 -22.81
C TYR A 724 -0.58 -10.44 -23.99
N VAL A 725 0.18 -11.52 -23.79
CA VAL A 725 0.99 -12.14 -24.84
C VAL A 725 0.14 -12.86 -25.88
N GLU A 726 -1.05 -13.35 -25.50
CA GLU A 726 -2.05 -13.91 -26.43
C GLU A 726 -2.45 -12.91 -27.55
N LEU A 727 -2.32 -11.59 -27.34
CA LEU A 727 -2.59 -10.58 -28.37
C LEU A 727 -1.71 -10.72 -29.63
N LEU A 728 -0.51 -11.28 -29.52
CA LEU A 728 0.35 -11.56 -30.68
C LEU A 728 -0.21 -12.64 -31.62
N TYR A 729 -1.24 -13.36 -31.16
CA TYR A 729 -1.88 -14.48 -31.84
C TYR A 729 -3.38 -14.24 -32.09
N GLY A 730 -3.88 -13.01 -31.86
CA GLY A 730 -5.29 -12.65 -32.01
C GLY A 730 -6.14 -12.81 -30.75
N GLY A 731 -5.54 -13.19 -29.62
CA GLY A 731 -6.24 -13.42 -28.36
C GLY A 731 -6.62 -14.89 -28.13
N ARG A 732 -7.30 -15.16 -27.01
CA ARG A 732 -7.51 -16.52 -26.47
C ARG A 732 -8.33 -17.45 -27.39
N ASP A 733 -9.23 -16.87 -28.18
CA ASP A 733 -10.25 -17.60 -28.95
C ASP A 733 -10.08 -17.43 -30.48
N ALA A 734 -8.91 -17.00 -30.94
CA ALA A 734 -8.66 -16.59 -32.34
C ALA A 734 -8.31 -17.72 -33.33
N GLN A 735 -8.08 -18.95 -32.87
CA GLN A 735 -7.67 -20.05 -33.75
C GLN A 735 -8.52 -21.30 -33.48
N LEU A 736 -9.65 -21.39 -34.20
CA LEU A 736 -10.28 -22.66 -34.54
C LEU A 736 -9.57 -23.19 -35.80
N ASP A 737 -9.01 -24.39 -35.74
CA ASP A 737 -8.53 -25.09 -36.93
C ASP A 737 -9.71 -25.64 -37.76
N TRP A 738 -9.46 -26.24 -38.93
CA TRP A 738 -10.48 -26.90 -39.79
C TRP A 738 -11.35 -27.97 -39.08
N ASP A 739 -10.94 -28.36 -37.87
CA ASP A 739 -11.48 -29.43 -37.03
C ASP A 739 -12.05 -28.90 -35.69
N ASP A 740 -12.32 -27.59 -35.58
CA ASP A 740 -12.83 -26.90 -34.37
C ASP A 740 -11.93 -27.04 -33.12
N ARG A 741 -10.63 -27.34 -33.28
CA ARG A 741 -9.68 -27.45 -32.16
C ARG A 741 -8.89 -26.16 -31.95
N VAL A 742 -8.82 -25.71 -30.69
CA VAL A 742 -8.06 -24.53 -30.27
C VAL A 742 -6.55 -24.80 -30.35
N ARG A 743 -5.84 -24.16 -31.28
CA ARG A 743 -4.36 -24.20 -31.33
C ARG A 743 -3.79 -23.30 -30.23
N ARG A 744 -3.36 -23.91 -29.14
CA ARG A 744 -2.80 -23.19 -27.98
C ARG A 744 -1.38 -22.71 -28.24
N CYS A 745 -1.15 -21.39 -28.33
CA CYS A 745 0.20 -20.81 -28.51
C CYS A 745 0.88 -20.42 -27.18
N VAL A 746 0.10 -20.13 -26.14
CA VAL A 746 0.61 -19.75 -24.81
C VAL A 746 0.37 -20.88 -23.81
N TYR A 747 1.46 -21.33 -23.21
CA TYR A 747 1.50 -22.42 -22.25
C TYR A 747 1.92 -21.91 -20.88
N ALA A 748 1.37 -22.55 -19.86
CA ALA A 748 1.63 -22.23 -18.48
C ALA A 748 2.27 -23.43 -17.77
N SER A 749 3.48 -23.26 -17.24
CA SER A 749 4.13 -24.25 -16.36
C SER A 749 3.89 -23.89 -14.89
N SER A 750 4.04 -24.87 -13.98
CA SER A 750 4.03 -24.60 -12.53
C SER A 750 5.46 -24.35 -12.03
N GLY A 751 5.66 -23.36 -11.16
CA GLY A 751 6.99 -23.09 -10.61
C GLY A 751 7.59 -24.24 -9.79
N ALA A 752 6.74 -25.08 -9.19
CA ALA A 752 7.18 -26.31 -8.54
C ALA A 752 7.83 -27.28 -9.54
N LEU A 753 7.27 -27.39 -10.76
CA LEU A 753 7.83 -28.24 -11.81
C LEU A 753 9.12 -27.64 -12.37
N THR A 754 9.18 -26.32 -12.60
CA THR A 754 10.43 -25.63 -13.02
C THR A 754 11.56 -25.91 -12.02
N ALA A 755 11.28 -25.77 -10.71
CA ALA A 755 12.27 -26.00 -9.67
C ALA A 755 12.75 -27.45 -9.62
N GLU A 756 11.84 -28.40 -9.83
CA GLU A 756 12.17 -29.82 -9.85
C GLU A 756 13.02 -30.17 -11.08
N MET A 757 12.63 -29.72 -12.28
CA MET A 757 13.40 -29.94 -13.51
C MET A 757 14.81 -29.34 -13.41
N ARG A 758 14.93 -28.09 -12.90
CA ARG A 758 16.22 -27.44 -12.66
C ARG A 758 17.11 -28.26 -11.73
N LYS A 759 16.54 -28.87 -10.68
CA LYS A 759 17.27 -29.74 -9.74
C LYS A 759 17.72 -31.03 -10.44
N ARG A 760 16.84 -31.71 -11.17
CA ARG A 760 17.14 -33.01 -11.81
C ARG A 760 18.10 -32.89 -12.99
N TRP A 761 18.09 -31.76 -13.68
CA TRP A 761 19.04 -31.46 -14.74
C TRP A 761 20.37 -30.86 -14.23
N GLY A 762 20.60 -30.84 -12.91
CA GLY A 762 21.88 -30.43 -12.33
C GLY A 762 22.20 -28.94 -12.47
N LEU A 763 21.20 -28.07 -12.58
CA LEU A 763 21.38 -26.65 -12.92
C LEU A 763 21.46 -25.70 -11.70
N ASN A 764 21.26 -26.19 -10.47
CA ASN A 764 21.21 -25.33 -9.27
C ASN A 764 22.53 -24.61 -8.94
N GLY A 765 23.69 -25.15 -9.36
CA GLY A 765 25.03 -24.66 -9.01
C GLY A 765 25.87 -24.13 -10.18
N ILE A 766 25.30 -23.89 -11.37
CA ILE A 766 26.10 -23.52 -12.57
C ILE A 766 26.68 -22.10 -12.54
N LEU A 767 26.12 -21.18 -11.74
CA LEU A 767 26.54 -19.77 -11.73
C LEU A 767 27.65 -19.45 -10.71
N LYS A 768 27.78 -20.27 -9.65
CA LYS A 768 28.87 -20.20 -8.67
C LYS A 768 29.19 -21.60 -8.12
N PRO A 769 30.14 -22.32 -8.72
CA PRO A 769 30.57 -23.61 -8.18
C PRO A 769 31.25 -23.39 -6.82
N LYS A 770 30.78 -24.09 -5.77
CA LYS A 770 31.53 -24.16 -4.50
C LYS A 770 32.76 -25.07 -4.70
N PRO A 771 33.89 -24.83 -4.01
CA PRO A 771 35.06 -25.68 -4.11
C PRO A 771 34.69 -27.15 -3.85
N VAL A 772 35.07 -27.99 -4.81
CA VAL A 772 34.73 -29.41 -4.92
C VAL A 772 35.60 -30.19 -3.95
N ASN A 773 35.11 -30.51 -2.74
CA ASN A 773 35.69 -31.62 -1.96
C ASN A 773 34.86 -32.15 -0.78
N THR A 774 33.53 -32.09 -0.81
CA THR A 774 32.71 -32.81 0.19
C THR A 774 31.48 -33.43 -0.44
N GLU A 775 31.05 -34.59 0.08
CA GLU A 775 29.78 -35.26 -0.23
C GLU A 775 28.56 -34.31 -0.19
N ALA A 776 28.68 -33.19 0.56
CA ALA A 776 27.74 -32.09 0.68
C ALA A 776 27.53 -31.26 -0.61
N ALA A 777 28.45 -31.31 -1.59
CA ALA A 777 28.28 -30.69 -2.91
C ALA A 777 27.13 -31.31 -3.71
N ARG A 778 26.57 -32.45 -3.29
CA ARG A 778 25.46 -33.14 -3.98
C ARG A 778 24.07 -32.66 -3.56
N GLN A 779 23.97 -31.81 -2.52
CA GLN A 779 22.73 -31.16 -2.05
C GLN A 779 22.69 -29.66 -2.43
N GLU A 780 23.11 -29.32 -3.66
CA GLU A 780 23.18 -27.92 -4.13
C GLU A 780 21.83 -27.19 -4.07
N THR A 781 21.76 -26.20 -3.18
CA THR A 781 20.68 -25.22 -3.10
C THR A 781 20.87 -24.16 -4.19
N LYS A 782 19.77 -23.77 -4.86
CA LYS A 782 19.77 -22.73 -5.91
C LYS A 782 20.47 -21.46 -5.42
N SER A 783 21.58 -21.08 -6.08
CA SER A 783 22.20 -19.78 -5.80
C SER A 783 21.33 -18.64 -6.32
N ARG A 784 21.06 -17.64 -5.47
CA ARG A 784 20.23 -16.45 -5.80
C ARG A 784 21.03 -15.15 -5.72
N ASP A 785 22.35 -15.25 -5.76
CA ASP A 785 23.29 -14.15 -5.63
C ASP A 785 23.81 -13.63 -6.99
N ASP A 786 23.38 -14.27 -8.08
CA ASP A 786 23.64 -13.87 -9.47
C ASP A 786 22.32 -13.73 -10.24
N HIS A 787 22.03 -12.57 -10.82
CA HIS A 787 20.80 -12.27 -11.57
C HIS A 787 20.55 -13.21 -12.76
N ARG A 788 21.57 -13.84 -13.33
CA ARG A 788 21.46 -14.79 -14.46
C ARG A 788 20.63 -16.02 -14.13
N HIS A 789 20.37 -16.31 -12.85
CA HIS A 789 19.51 -17.43 -12.45
C HIS A 789 18.09 -17.34 -13.03
N HIS A 790 17.61 -16.14 -13.35
CA HIS A 790 16.32 -15.94 -14.04
C HIS A 790 16.34 -16.47 -15.48
N ALA A 791 17.46 -16.30 -16.21
CA ALA A 791 17.59 -16.88 -17.54
C ALA A 791 17.69 -18.41 -17.47
N VAL A 792 18.39 -18.95 -16.46
CA VAL A 792 18.43 -20.41 -16.23
C VAL A 792 17.02 -20.96 -15.99
N ASP A 793 16.21 -20.27 -15.19
CA ASP A 793 14.80 -20.64 -15.00
C ASP A 793 14.00 -20.53 -16.31
N ALA A 794 14.22 -19.48 -17.10
CA ALA A 794 13.58 -19.30 -18.41
C ALA A 794 13.95 -20.40 -19.42
N ILE A 795 15.21 -20.86 -19.42
CA ILE A 795 15.67 -22.01 -20.23
C ILE A 795 14.89 -23.26 -19.79
N VAL A 796 14.78 -23.52 -18.48
CA VAL A 796 14.00 -24.66 -17.97
C VAL A 796 12.53 -24.56 -18.38
N ILE A 797 11.94 -23.37 -18.30
CA ILE A 797 10.56 -23.11 -18.71
C ILE A 797 10.37 -23.37 -20.21
N ALA A 798 11.29 -22.90 -21.07
CA ALA A 798 11.24 -23.11 -22.52
C ALA A 798 11.27 -24.62 -22.87
N LEU A 799 12.12 -25.37 -22.17
CA LEU A 799 12.40 -26.78 -22.44
C LEU A 799 11.44 -27.76 -21.75
N THR A 800 10.63 -27.32 -20.79
CA THR A 800 9.63 -28.18 -20.13
C THR A 800 8.41 -28.34 -21.03
N THR A 801 8.46 -29.33 -21.93
CA THR A 801 7.40 -29.62 -22.91
C THR A 801 6.22 -30.39 -22.28
N GLU A 802 5.15 -30.59 -23.05
CA GLU A 802 4.02 -31.40 -22.59
C GLU A 802 4.41 -32.87 -22.37
N SER A 803 5.29 -33.43 -23.21
CA SER A 803 5.83 -34.78 -23.00
C SER A 803 6.68 -34.84 -21.72
N THR A 804 7.48 -33.81 -21.42
CA THR A 804 8.19 -33.69 -20.14
C THR A 804 7.23 -33.68 -18.95
N ILE A 805 6.13 -32.93 -19.04
CA ILE A 805 5.10 -32.84 -17.99
C ILE A 805 4.41 -34.19 -17.79
N GLN A 806 3.98 -34.83 -18.87
CA GLN A 806 3.30 -36.14 -18.82
C GLN A 806 4.23 -37.21 -18.25
N ARG A 807 5.49 -37.24 -18.67
CA ARG A 807 6.50 -38.15 -18.13
C ARG A 807 6.74 -37.89 -16.64
N ALA A 808 6.92 -36.64 -16.23
CA ALA A 808 7.08 -36.29 -14.81
C ALA A 808 5.86 -36.72 -13.98
N ALA A 809 4.65 -36.53 -14.50
CA ALA A 809 3.43 -36.96 -13.83
C ALA A 809 3.34 -38.50 -13.69
N PHE A 810 3.71 -39.23 -14.74
CA PHE A 810 3.77 -40.70 -14.74
C PHE A 810 4.80 -41.23 -13.74
N GLU A 811 6.01 -40.69 -13.75
CA GLU A 811 7.07 -41.07 -12.81
C GLU A 811 6.69 -40.75 -11.35
N ALA A 812 6.08 -39.59 -11.10
CA ALA A 812 5.61 -39.20 -9.77
C ALA A 812 4.50 -40.12 -9.21
N GLN A 813 3.75 -40.81 -10.08
CA GLN A 813 2.74 -41.79 -9.67
C GLN A 813 3.34 -43.16 -9.34
N ARG A 814 4.42 -43.55 -10.02
CA ARG A 814 5.11 -44.84 -9.83
C ARG A 814 6.15 -44.82 -8.72
N HIS A 815 6.71 -43.65 -8.41
CA HIS A 815 7.77 -43.53 -7.43
C HIS A 815 7.24 -43.66 -5.99
N ASP A 816 7.87 -44.53 -5.21
CA ASP A 816 7.50 -44.75 -3.82
C ASP A 816 7.79 -43.50 -2.96
N ARG A 817 6.74 -43.00 -2.29
CA ARG A 817 6.77 -41.78 -1.48
C ARG A 817 7.62 -41.93 -0.20
N ALA A 818 8.01 -43.16 0.16
CA ALA A 818 8.91 -43.43 1.27
C ALA A 818 10.28 -42.73 1.14
N SER A 819 10.71 -42.41 -0.09
CA SER A 819 11.97 -41.74 -0.41
C SER A 819 12.01 -40.21 -0.19
N GLY A 820 10.88 -39.57 0.12
CA GLY A 820 10.81 -38.11 0.36
C GLY A 820 11.03 -37.22 -0.87
N HIS A 821 11.04 -37.78 -2.09
CA HIS A 821 11.25 -37.05 -3.35
C HIS A 821 10.07 -37.19 -4.31
N LEU A 822 9.76 -36.10 -5.05
CA LEU A 822 8.61 -36.04 -5.96
C LEU A 822 8.84 -36.77 -7.29
N LEU A 823 10.09 -36.88 -7.73
CA LEU A 823 10.54 -37.54 -8.95
C LEU A 823 11.78 -38.41 -8.68
N PRO A 824 12.10 -39.37 -9.58
CA PRO A 824 13.33 -40.16 -9.53
C PRO A 824 14.60 -39.30 -9.42
N ARG A 825 15.66 -39.86 -8.81
CA ARG A 825 16.97 -39.19 -8.65
C ARG A 825 17.47 -38.61 -9.97
N TYR A 826 17.41 -39.41 -11.02
CA TYR A 826 17.82 -39.08 -12.37
C TYR A 826 16.59 -38.95 -13.26
N PHE A 827 16.35 -37.74 -13.76
CA PHE A 827 15.33 -37.46 -14.76
C PHE A 827 16.05 -36.96 -16.01
N PRO A 828 15.83 -37.57 -17.19
CA PRO A 828 16.66 -37.29 -18.35
C PRO A 828 16.49 -35.84 -18.81
N PRO A 829 17.59 -35.16 -19.21
CA PRO A 829 17.51 -33.85 -19.85
C PRO A 829 16.92 -33.98 -21.26
N PRO A 830 16.48 -32.87 -21.87
CA PRO A 830 15.89 -32.91 -23.21
C PRO A 830 16.87 -33.42 -24.28
N TRP A 831 18.17 -33.16 -24.12
CA TRP A 831 19.26 -33.72 -24.94
C TRP A 831 20.54 -33.90 -24.10
N PRO A 832 21.57 -34.65 -24.59
CA PRO A 832 21.54 -35.55 -25.75
C PRO A 832 20.57 -36.74 -25.54
N ALA A 833 20.11 -37.37 -26.62
CA ALA A 833 19.14 -38.48 -26.55
C ALA A 833 19.78 -39.80 -26.11
N ASN A 834 21.05 -40.02 -26.51
CA ASN A 834 21.83 -41.23 -26.30
C ASN A 834 22.85 -41.05 -25.18
N GLY A 835 23.39 -42.15 -24.66
CA GLY A 835 24.36 -42.17 -23.55
C GLY A 835 23.72 -42.38 -22.18
N GLU A 836 24.55 -42.62 -21.17
CA GLU A 836 24.09 -42.80 -19.80
C GLU A 836 23.45 -41.52 -19.25
N ILE A 837 22.44 -41.65 -18.38
CA ILE A 837 21.64 -40.50 -17.93
C ILE A 837 22.49 -39.42 -17.23
N GLU A 838 23.55 -39.83 -16.53
CA GLU A 838 24.47 -38.90 -15.85
C GLU A 838 25.36 -38.12 -16.82
N GLU A 839 25.86 -38.79 -17.87
CA GLU A 839 26.64 -38.16 -18.93
C GLU A 839 25.80 -37.15 -19.70
N ARG A 840 24.56 -37.52 -20.03
CA ARG A 840 23.58 -36.63 -20.65
C ARG A 840 23.34 -35.38 -19.80
N ILE A 841 23.12 -35.53 -18.49
CA ILE A 841 22.96 -34.40 -17.56
C ILE A 841 24.21 -33.51 -17.54
N ARG A 842 25.41 -34.11 -17.55
CA ARG A 842 26.68 -33.36 -17.53
C ARG A 842 26.88 -32.54 -18.80
N SER A 843 26.64 -33.13 -19.97
CA SER A 843 26.71 -32.46 -21.26
C SER A 843 25.72 -31.30 -21.33
N PHE A 844 24.44 -31.55 -21.01
CA PHE A 844 23.40 -30.54 -20.97
C PHE A 844 23.72 -29.39 -19.99
N ARG A 845 24.22 -29.72 -18.79
CA ARG A 845 24.66 -28.72 -17.80
C ARG A 845 25.74 -27.80 -18.37
N GLY A 846 26.71 -28.34 -19.10
CA GLY A 846 27.78 -27.57 -19.73
C GLY A 846 27.27 -26.57 -20.77
N GLU A 847 26.32 -26.98 -21.62
CA GLU A 847 25.70 -26.08 -22.61
C GLU A 847 24.89 -24.96 -21.96
N VAL A 848 24.10 -25.26 -20.93
CA VAL A 848 23.35 -24.23 -20.18
C VAL A 848 24.31 -23.26 -19.49
N GLN A 849 25.44 -23.74 -18.96
CA GLN A 849 26.46 -22.89 -18.36
C GLN A 849 27.08 -21.94 -19.39
N GLN A 850 27.48 -22.43 -20.57
CA GLN A 850 28.00 -21.59 -21.65
C GLN A 850 26.99 -20.55 -22.14
N ALA A 851 25.70 -20.94 -22.22
CA ALA A 851 24.64 -20.00 -22.56
C ALA A 851 24.50 -18.90 -21.50
N ALA A 852 24.57 -19.25 -20.21
CA ALA A 852 24.47 -18.30 -19.11
C ALA A 852 25.68 -17.35 -19.02
N GLU A 853 26.90 -17.82 -19.33
CA GLU A 853 28.12 -17.00 -19.31
C GLU A 853 28.10 -15.86 -20.34
N LYS A 854 27.43 -16.04 -21.48
CA LYS A 854 27.28 -15.01 -22.53
C LYS A 854 26.28 -13.90 -22.18
N ILE A 855 25.48 -14.06 -21.11
CA ILE A 855 24.39 -13.14 -20.78
C ILE A 855 24.93 -11.87 -20.13
N LYS A 856 24.77 -10.74 -20.82
CA LYS A 856 24.87 -9.40 -20.24
C LYS A 856 23.51 -9.00 -19.66
N VAL A 857 23.45 -8.84 -18.33
CA VAL A 857 22.18 -8.55 -17.63
C VAL A 857 21.79 -7.09 -17.86
N SER A 858 20.62 -6.88 -18.45
CA SER A 858 20.10 -5.54 -18.77
C SER A 858 19.38 -4.93 -17.56
N HIS A 859 19.79 -3.74 -17.13
CA HIS A 859 19.15 -3.01 -16.05
C HIS A 859 18.31 -1.84 -16.58
N ARG A 860 17.08 -1.69 -16.10
CA ARG A 860 16.26 -0.51 -16.39
C ARG A 860 16.88 0.70 -15.70
N VAL A 861 17.29 1.67 -16.50
CA VAL A 861 17.78 2.96 -16.02
C VAL A 861 16.64 4.01 -15.93
N ASP A 862 16.73 4.90 -14.93
CA ASP A 862 15.74 5.94 -14.64
C ASP A 862 16.39 7.31 -14.46
N HIS A 863 16.40 8.11 -15.53
CA HIS A 863 16.94 9.46 -15.55
C HIS A 863 15.91 10.54 -15.19
N ALA A 864 14.80 10.17 -14.54
CA ALA A 864 13.77 11.13 -14.22
C ALA A 864 14.22 12.13 -13.15
N LEU A 865 14.11 13.42 -13.47
CA LEU A 865 14.33 14.52 -12.52
C LEU A 865 13.26 14.57 -11.41
N ASN A 866 12.14 13.88 -11.60
CA ASN A 866 11.02 13.85 -10.66
C ASN A 866 11.34 12.91 -9.49
N GLY A 867 11.46 13.45 -8.28
CA GLY A 867 11.72 12.65 -7.07
C GLY A 867 11.67 13.47 -5.79
N LYS A 868 12.08 12.86 -4.68
CA LYS A 868 12.32 13.59 -3.43
C LYS A 868 13.50 14.54 -3.66
N LEU A 869 13.31 15.82 -3.35
CA LEU A 869 14.32 16.88 -3.57
C LEU A 869 15.18 17.10 -2.33
N ASN A 870 14.56 17.09 -1.16
CA ASN A 870 15.19 17.28 0.15
C ASN A 870 14.52 16.41 1.21
N GLU A 871 15.22 16.25 2.33
CA GLU A 871 14.69 15.62 3.53
C GLU A 871 13.60 16.49 4.18
N GLU A 872 12.64 15.85 4.86
CA GLU A 872 11.47 16.55 5.45
C GLU A 872 11.84 17.38 6.70
N THR A 873 13.00 17.12 7.29
CA THR A 873 13.45 17.71 8.55
C THR A 873 14.11 19.06 8.33
N PHE A 874 13.58 20.09 8.99
CA PHE A 874 14.21 21.41 9.03
C PHE A 874 15.30 21.48 10.11
N TYR A 875 16.42 22.07 9.74
CA TYR A 875 17.50 22.51 10.59
C TYR A 875 17.42 24.03 10.74
N ALA A 876 17.78 24.54 11.92
CA ALA A 876 18.09 25.96 12.04
C ALA A 876 19.35 26.24 11.19
N PRO A 877 19.32 27.28 10.33
CA PRO A 877 20.46 27.58 9.47
C PRO A 877 21.69 27.89 10.34
N PRO A 878 22.89 27.48 9.91
CA PRO A 878 24.11 27.86 10.60
C PRO A 878 24.23 29.39 10.66
N LYS A 879 24.83 29.90 11.74
CA LYS A 879 25.19 31.32 11.83
C LYS A 879 26.23 31.64 10.73
N PRO A 880 26.27 32.88 10.20
CA PRO A 880 27.33 33.28 9.27
C PRO A 880 28.73 32.93 9.83
N GLY A 881 29.54 32.22 9.06
CA GLY A 881 30.88 31.77 9.46
C GLY A 881 30.96 30.50 10.33
N SER A 882 29.83 29.86 10.65
CA SER A 882 29.78 28.59 11.38
C SER A 882 29.34 27.45 10.48
N ASP A 883 29.91 26.25 10.66
CA ASP A 883 29.49 25.01 10.01
C ASP A 883 28.46 24.21 10.86
N VAL A 884 28.08 24.74 12.02
CA VAL A 884 27.24 24.05 13.00
C VAL A 884 25.77 24.37 12.75
N ALA A 885 25.03 23.36 12.29
CA ALA A 885 23.59 23.41 12.18
C ALA A 885 22.92 22.84 13.44
N HIS A 886 21.70 23.27 13.72
CA HIS A 886 20.99 22.82 14.91
C HIS A 886 19.67 22.16 14.57
N ILE A 887 19.39 21.02 15.22
CA ILE A 887 18.12 20.32 15.14
C ILE A 887 17.51 20.19 16.55
N THR A 888 16.21 20.39 16.68
CA THR A 888 15.52 20.20 17.95
C THR A 888 14.83 18.84 17.97
N LYS A 889 15.20 17.97 18.92
CA LYS A 889 14.55 16.67 19.16
C LYS A 889 13.81 16.66 20.50
N LEU A 890 12.78 15.82 20.60
CA LEU A 890 12.18 15.47 21.90
C LEU A 890 13.18 14.60 22.68
N VAL A 891 13.29 14.79 23.99
CA VAL A 891 14.26 14.06 24.82
C VAL A 891 14.03 12.54 24.77
N HIS A 892 12.78 12.08 24.73
CA HIS A 892 12.46 10.66 24.61
C HIS A 892 12.67 10.06 23.21
N LYS A 893 13.05 10.89 22.23
CA LYS A 893 13.38 10.47 20.84
C LYS A 893 14.87 10.58 20.53
N LEU A 894 15.71 10.77 21.54
CA LEU A 894 17.16 10.67 21.38
C LEU A 894 17.50 9.23 20.97
N THR A 895 18.43 9.10 20.02
CA THR A 895 18.89 7.81 19.53
C THR A 895 20.07 7.30 20.36
N PRO A 896 20.41 6.00 20.33
CA PRO A 896 21.62 5.49 20.99
C PRO A 896 22.91 6.20 20.54
N SER A 897 22.96 6.63 19.28
CA SER A 897 24.08 7.44 18.74
C SER A 897 24.09 8.86 19.31
N ASP A 898 22.92 9.48 19.52
CA ASP A 898 22.85 10.79 20.17
C ASP A 898 23.31 10.68 21.65
N LEU A 899 22.94 9.61 22.35
CA LEU A 899 23.37 9.37 23.75
C LEU A 899 24.88 9.26 23.91
N LYS A 900 25.54 8.49 23.04
CA LYS A 900 27.01 8.33 23.05
C LYS A 900 27.76 9.64 22.85
N ASN A 901 27.11 10.64 22.27
CA ASN A 901 27.72 11.91 21.87
C ASN A 901 27.04 13.12 22.54
N LEU A 902 26.34 12.96 23.67
CA LEU A 902 25.60 14.06 24.30
C LEU A 902 26.52 15.26 24.60
N ASP A 903 27.76 15.00 25.03
CA ASP A 903 28.75 16.04 25.32
C ASP A 903 29.14 16.87 24.09
N LEU A 904 29.12 16.26 22.91
CA LEU A 904 29.42 16.92 21.63
C LEU A 904 28.19 17.56 20.99
N LEU A 905 27.00 17.03 21.27
CA LEU A 905 25.75 17.44 20.63
C LEU A 905 25.00 18.53 21.42
N ILE A 906 25.12 18.55 22.75
CA ILE A 906 24.45 19.52 23.62
C ILE A 906 25.49 20.49 24.18
N GLU A 907 25.48 21.72 23.66
CA GLU A 907 26.42 22.76 24.06
C GLU A 907 26.13 23.31 25.48
N ASP A 908 24.87 23.30 25.90
CA ASP A 908 24.45 23.74 27.23
C ASP A 908 24.72 22.66 28.29
N LYS A 909 25.72 22.93 29.16
CA LYS A 909 26.17 22.01 30.21
C LYS A 909 25.05 21.64 31.19
N SER A 910 24.24 22.62 31.63
CA SER A 910 23.18 22.40 32.62
C SER A 910 22.06 21.54 32.04
N VAL A 911 21.68 21.78 30.78
CA VAL A 911 20.69 20.93 30.08
C VAL A 911 21.21 19.50 29.91
N ARG A 912 22.48 19.36 29.55
CA ARG A 912 23.13 18.07 29.36
C ARG A 912 23.18 17.25 30.65
N GLU A 913 23.63 17.85 31.74
CA GLU A 913 23.69 17.20 33.06
C GLU A 913 22.31 16.78 33.55
N ALA A 914 21.30 17.64 33.40
CA ALA A 914 19.93 17.31 33.77
C ALA A 914 19.38 16.11 32.99
N ILE A 915 19.64 16.04 31.68
CA ILE A 915 19.22 14.91 30.84
C ILE A 915 19.96 13.63 31.25
N SER A 916 21.28 13.69 31.43
CA SER A 916 22.10 12.53 31.81
C SER A 916 21.72 11.98 33.19
N ALA A 917 21.54 12.84 34.18
CA ALA A 917 21.13 12.45 35.52
C ALA A 917 19.75 11.77 35.52
N GLN A 918 18.81 12.30 34.72
CA GLN A 918 17.48 11.70 34.62
C GLN A 918 17.51 10.36 33.86
N LEU A 919 18.32 10.25 32.80
CA LEU A 919 18.50 8.99 32.06
C LEU A 919 19.06 7.88 32.96
N GLN A 920 20.04 8.19 33.80
CA GLN A 920 20.59 7.23 34.76
C GLN A 920 19.51 6.70 35.72
N LYS A 921 18.62 7.56 36.21
CA LYS A 921 17.51 7.17 37.10
C LYS A 921 16.48 6.26 36.42
N VAL A 922 16.29 6.37 35.11
CA VAL A 922 15.28 5.60 34.36
C VAL A 922 15.86 4.45 33.53
N GLY A 923 17.09 4.01 33.85
CA GLY A 923 17.73 2.85 33.24
C GLY A 923 18.40 3.11 31.88
N ASN A 924 18.78 4.35 31.59
CA ASN A 924 19.46 4.79 30.36
C ASN A 924 18.71 4.52 29.04
N ASP A 925 17.39 4.28 29.09
CA ASP A 925 16.53 4.25 27.91
C ASP A 925 15.87 5.63 27.70
N PRO A 926 16.14 6.33 26.58
CA PRO A 926 15.47 7.58 26.24
C PRO A 926 13.96 7.47 26.25
N LYS A 927 13.38 6.33 25.85
CA LYS A 927 11.92 6.17 25.84
C LYS A 927 11.33 6.30 27.24
N SER A 928 12.06 5.91 28.28
CA SER A 928 11.62 6.03 29.67
C SER A 928 11.53 7.49 30.15
N LEU A 929 12.12 8.45 29.43
CA LEU A 929 11.89 9.89 29.64
C LEU A 929 10.49 10.34 29.19
N GLU A 930 9.75 9.47 28.49
CA GLU A 930 8.33 9.66 28.19
C GLU A 930 7.52 9.52 29.49
N GLY A 931 7.20 10.66 30.12
CA GLY A 931 6.55 10.72 31.43
C GLY A 931 7.49 11.06 32.60
N ASN A 932 8.81 10.84 32.44
CA ASN A 932 9.83 11.14 33.45
C ASN A 932 10.81 12.21 32.95
N LEU A 933 10.32 13.44 32.76
CA LEU A 933 11.10 14.52 32.14
C LEU A 933 12.29 14.97 33.01
N PRO A 934 13.42 15.35 32.40
CA PRO A 934 14.48 16.08 33.09
C PRO A 934 14.03 17.51 33.44
N TYR A 935 14.61 18.11 34.48
CA TYR A 935 14.28 19.46 34.93
C TYR A 935 15.54 20.33 35.10
N LEU A 936 15.41 21.62 34.82
CA LEU A 936 16.35 22.65 35.24
C LEU A 936 15.81 23.34 36.49
N GLU A 937 16.67 23.53 37.49
CA GLU A 937 16.35 24.30 38.70
C GLU A 937 16.78 25.76 38.51
N GLY A 938 15.84 26.69 38.63
CA GLY A 938 16.09 28.12 38.65
C GLY A 938 16.66 28.56 40.00
N LYS A 939 17.29 29.75 40.03
CA LYS A 939 17.83 30.35 41.27
C LYS A 939 16.75 30.62 42.34
N ASP A 940 15.48 30.65 41.93
CA ASP A 940 14.27 30.83 42.74
C ASP A 940 13.62 29.50 43.18
N GLY A 941 14.28 28.36 42.95
CA GLY A 941 13.76 27.03 43.26
C GLY A 941 12.74 26.49 42.25
N ARG A 942 12.42 27.23 41.18
CA ARG A 942 11.46 26.77 40.16
C ARG A 942 12.05 25.66 39.29
N LYS A 943 11.28 24.58 39.09
CA LYS A 943 11.66 23.45 38.23
C LYS A 943 11.07 23.60 36.83
N THR A 944 11.93 23.78 35.82
CA THR A 944 11.54 23.89 34.42
C THR A 944 11.77 22.57 33.68
N PRO A 945 10.72 21.89 33.16
CA PRO A 945 10.88 20.61 32.47
C PRO A 945 11.53 20.75 31.08
N ILE A 946 12.54 19.93 30.81
CA ILE A 946 13.24 19.83 29.52
C ILE A 946 12.55 18.77 28.65
N ARG A 947 11.68 19.23 27.75
CA ARG A 947 10.94 18.33 26.83
C ARG A 947 11.66 18.10 25.51
N LYS A 948 12.41 19.11 25.08
CA LYS A 948 13.13 19.12 23.82
C LYS A 948 14.52 19.66 24.06
N VAL A 949 15.47 19.11 23.34
CA VAL A 949 16.86 19.55 23.36
C VAL A 949 17.30 19.91 21.95
N ARG A 950 18.09 20.97 21.84
CA ARG A 950 18.72 21.40 20.60
C ARG A 950 20.06 20.67 20.49
N LEU A 951 20.28 19.98 19.38
CA LEU A 951 21.48 19.21 19.09
C LEU A 951 22.27 19.92 17.99
N ALA A 952 23.54 20.20 18.25
CA ALA A 952 24.52 20.66 17.27
C ALA A 952 24.86 19.50 16.31
N LYS A 953 24.89 19.78 15.01
CA LYS A 953 25.28 18.84 13.96
C LYS A 953 26.26 19.53 13.02
N ARG A 954 27.44 18.91 12.86
CA ARG A 954 28.57 19.40 12.06
C ARG A 954 28.72 18.59 10.78
N GLY A 955 29.40 19.15 9.78
CA GLY A 955 29.71 18.45 8.52
C GLY A 955 28.48 18.12 7.65
N LEU A 956 27.39 18.88 7.79
CA LEU A 956 26.17 18.66 7.00
C LEU A 956 26.16 19.55 5.76
N THR A 957 25.96 18.95 4.58
CA THR A 957 25.69 19.69 3.34
C THR A 957 24.22 20.09 3.28
N LEU A 958 23.91 21.26 3.83
CA LEU A 958 22.55 21.79 3.92
C LEU A 958 22.23 22.76 2.79
N GLU A 959 20.97 22.70 2.36
CA GLU A 959 20.39 23.64 1.42
C GLU A 959 19.49 24.64 2.18
N THR A 960 19.74 25.94 2.02
CA THR A 960 18.97 26.98 2.69
C THR A 960 17.64 27.23 1.96
N LEU A 961 16.55 27.18 2.70
CA LEU A 961 15.19 27.53 2.28
C LEU A 961 14.70 28.76 3.05
N ARG A 962 13.56 29.33 2.64
CA ARG A 962 12.97 30.56 3.22
C ARG A 962 12.78 30.53 4.75
N HIS A 963 12.59 29.35 5.35
CA HIS A 963 12.25 29.21 6.77
C HIS A 963 13.16 28.22 7.53
N GLY A 964 14.33 27.89 6.97
CA GLY A 964 15.28 26.96 7.58
C GLY A 964 16.15 26.28 6.54
N ALA A 965 17.03 25.40 6.99
CA ALA A 965 17.91 24.62 6.12
C ALA A 965 17.48 23.15 6.10
N VAL A 966 17.73 22.44 5.01
CA VAL A 966 17.35 21.03 4.84
C VAL A 966 18.49 20.24 4.23
N LEU A 967 18.56 18.94 4.52
CA LEU A 967 19.48 18.04 3.81
C LEU A 967 18.95 17.78 2.40
N ASN A 968 19.87 17.65 1.44
CA ASN A 968 19.56 17.12 0.12
C ASN A 968 19.10 15.66 0.25
N ALA A 969 18.12 15.26 -0.57
CA ALA A 969 17.59 13.89 -0.51
C ALA A 969 18.48 12.89 -1.27
N GLU A 970 18.72 13.17 -2.56
CA GLU A 970 19.46 12.27 -3.45
C GLU A 970 20.28 13.06 -4.48
N ASN A 971 21.44 12.51 -4.81
CA ASN A 971 22.23 12.93 -5.97
C ASN A 971 21.55 12.46 -7.26
N HIS A 972 21.54 13.30 -8.29
CA HIS A 972 20.93 12.99 -9.59
C HIS A 972 21.95 12.41 -10.56
N HIS A 973 23.08 13.11 -10.71
CA HIS A 973 24.12 12.73 -11.66
C HIS A 973 25.47 13.32 -11.26
N ILE A 974 26.55 12.74 -11.79
CA ILE A 974 27.87 13.36 -11.84
C ILE A 974 28.24 13.66 -13.29
N VAL A 975 29.05 14.68 -13.51
CA VAL A 975 29.64 14.99 -14.82
C VAL A 975 31.16 14.89 -14.70
N ILE A 976 31.77 14.19 -15.65
CA ILE A 976 33.21 13.97 -15.72
C ILE A 976 33.73 14.75 -16.91
N PHE A 977 34.72 15.58 -16.65
CA PHE A 977 35.45 16.36 -17.64
C PHE A 977 36.90 15.90 -17.68
N LYS A 978 37.58 16.22 -18.78
CA LYS A 978 39.02 16.10 -18.90
C LYS A 978 39.65 17.44 -19.24
N ARG A 979 40.87 17.63 -18.76
CA ARG A 979 41.76 18.73 -19.13
C ARG A 979 43.16 18.18 -19.40
N ILE A 980 43.90 18.83 -20.28
CA ILE A 980 45.29 18.47 -20.55
C ILE A 980 46.17 19.27 -19.59
N ASP A 981 46.88 18.56 -18.73
CA ASP A 981 47.92 19.13 -17.87
C ASP A 981 49.29 19.02 -18.57
N PRO A 982 50.11 20.08 -18.61
CA PRO A 982 51.41 20.05 -19.28
C PRO A 982 52.40 19.01 -18.74
N VAL A 983 52.24 18.56 -17.49
CA VAL A 983 53.15 17.63 -16.82
C VAL A 983 52.50 16.27 -16.60
N ALA A 984 51.25 16.25 -16.13
CA ALA A 984 50.54 15.02 -15.76
C ALA A 984 49.71 14.40 -16.90
N GLY A 985 49.67 15.03 -18.08
CA GLY A 985 48.91 14.55 -19.24
C GLY A 985 47.39 14.74 -19.09
N GLU A 986 46.60 13.82 -19.61
CA GLU A 986 45.12 13.91 -19.55
C GLU A 986 44.61 13.67 -18.12
N LEU A 987 44.08 14.69 -17.43
CA LEU A 987 43.49 14.56 -16.10
C LEU A 987 41.95 14.57 -16.16
N TRP A 988 41.32 13.56 -15.57
CA TRP A 988 39.87 13.53 -15.35
C TRP A 988 39.52 14.26 -14.06
N TYR A 989 38.50 15.11 -14.09
CA TYR A 989 38.01 15.80 -12.91
C TYR A 989 36.48 15.94 -12.93
N THR A 990 35.87 16.21 -11.77
CA THR A 990 34.44 16.47 -11.64
C THR A 990 34.20 17.72 -10.77
N PRO A 991 33.22 18.58 -11.09
CA PRO A 991 32.76 19.66 -10.20
C PRO A 991 32.01 19.15 -8.94
N GLY A 992 31.86 17.84 -8.80
CA GLY A 992 31.15 17.17 -7.72
C GLY A 992 29.73 16.73 -8.12
N PRO A 993 29.06 15.94 -7.26
CA PRO A 993 27.73 15.41 -7.57
C PRO A 993 26.66 16.49 -7.62
N VAL A 994 25.82 16.45 -8.66
CA VAL A 994 24.68 17.35 -8.81
C VAL A 994 23.49 16.76 -8.06
N THR A 995 23.02 17.44 -7.01
CA THR A 995 21.83 17.04 -6.27
C THR A 995 20.58 17.19 -7.12
N ARG A 996 19.55 16.37 -6.88
CA ARG A 996 18.27 16.48 -7.62
C ARG A 996 17.62 17.85 -7.45
N LEU A 997 17.79 18.48 -6.28
CA LEU A 997 17.30 19.83 -6.01
C LEU A 997 18.04 20.88 -6.86
N LYS A 998 19.37 20.78 -6.98
CA LYS A 998 20.17 21.63 -7.87
C LYS A 998 19.74 21.46 -9.32
N ALA A 999 19.71 20.23 -9.83
CA ALA A 999 19.28 19.94 -11.20
C ALA A 999 17.85 20.48 -11.52
N MET A 1000 16.93 20.44 -10.56
CA MET A 1000 15.58 20.99 -10.73
C MET A 1000 15.56 22.53 -10.78
N ARG A 1001 16.45 23.19 -10.02
CA ARG A 1001 16.59 24.65 -10.05
C ARG A 1001 17.26 25.12 -11.33
N ASP A 1002 18.32 24.44 -11.74
CA ASP A 1002 19.06 24.75 -12.98
C ASP A 1002 18.10 24.65 -14.17
N ARG A 1003 17.30 23.58 -14.24
CA ARG A 1003 16.21 23.45 -15.23
C ARG A 1003 15.22 24.60 -15.17
N ALA A 1004 14.79 25.02 -13.97
CA ALA A 1004 13.81 26.09 -13.82
C ALA A 1004 14.38 27.47 -14.17
N GLN A 1005 15.68 27.71 -13.96
CA GLN A 1005 16.37 28.92 -14.38
C GLN A 1005 16.56 28.94 -15.90
N GLU A 1006 17.00 27.83 -16.48
CA GLU A 1006 17.20 27.73 -17.93
C GLU A 1006 15.88 27.84 -18.70
N ALA A 1007 14.79 27.26 -18.19
CA ALA A 1007 13.45 27.42 -18.75
C ALA A 1007 12.92 28.87 -18.70
N LYS A 1008 13.50 29.74 -17.85
CA LYS A 1008 13.20 31.19 -17.88
C LYS A 1008 14.08 31.93 -18.89
N ARG A 1009 15.30 31.44 -19.15
CA ARG A 1009 16.27 32.04 -20.07
C ARG A 1009 15.94 31.73 -21.53
N ILE A 1010 15.56 30.49 -21.82
CA ILE A 1010 15.17 30.04 -23.16
C ILE A 1010 13.64 30.17 -23.25
N ALA A 1011 13.14 31.16 -24.02
CA ALA A 1011 11.73 31.26 -24.38
C ALA A 1011 11.20 29.88 -24.87
N PRO A 1012 9.88 29.57 -24.75
CA PRO A 1012 9.33 28.20 -24.89
C PRO A 1012 9.45 27.51 -26.27
N LYS A 1013 10.33 27.96 -27.17
CA LYS A 1013 10.42 27.59 -28.58
C LYS A 1013 11.55 26.61 -28.97
N LYS A 1014 12.35 26.04 -28.06
CA LYS A 1014 13.43 25.10 -28.46
C LYS A 1014 13.52 23.83 -27.62
N GLY A 1015 13.14 22.70 -28.23
CA GLY A 1015 13.64 21.35 -27.97
C GLY A 1015 13.49 20.76 -26.55
N PRO A 1016 13.85 19.47 -26.36
CA PRO A 1016 13.99 18.88 -25.04
C PRO A 1016 15.17 19.51 -24.28
N TYR A 1017 14.90 20.08 -23.11
CA TYR A 1017 15.92 20.67 -22.22
C TYR A 1017 16.98 19.65 -21.83
N GLU A 1018 18.26 19.98 -22.06
CA GLU A 1018 19.37 19.15 -21.58
C GLU A 1018 19.59 19.37 -20.08
N ILE A 1019 19.34 18.34 -19.28
CA ILE A 1019 19.39 18.41 -17.80
C ILE A 1019 20.84 18.42 -17.28
N VAL A 1020 21.76 17.88 -18.08
CA VAL A 1020 23.18 17.73 -17.73
C VAL A 1020 23.96 18.88 -18.35
N ASN A 1021 24.62 19.68 -17.53
CA ASN A 1021 25.53 20.70 -18.05
C ASN A 1021 26.83 20.03 -18.50
N LYS A 1022 27.11 20.09 -19.81
CA LYS A 1022 28.32 19.52 -20.44
C LYS A 1022 29.43 20.55 -20.68
N LYS A 1023 29.37 21.70 -20.02
CA LYS A 1023 30.38 22.77 -20.13
C LYS A 1023 30.92 23.14 -18.75
N ASP A 1024 32.24 23.30 -18.63
CA ASP A 1024 32.89 23.72 -17.38
C ASP A 1024 34.16 24.56 -17.63
N GLY A 1025 34.04 25.89 -17.71
CA GLY A 1025 35.20 26.78 -17.94
C GLY A 1025 35.88 26.62 -19.31
N GLU A 1026 36.92 27.42 -19.56
CA GLU A 1026 37.76 27.32 -20.76
C GLU A 1026 38.79 26.19 -20.61
N GLY A 1027 39.01 25.40 -21.67
CA GLY A 1027 40.00 24.32 -21.71
C GLY A 1027 39.56 22.95 -21.16
N SER A 1028 38.31 22.80 -20.70
CA SER A 1028 37.74 21.51 -20.33
C SER A 1028 36.99 20.85 -21.49
N THR A 1029 37.07 19.52 -21.55
CA THR A 1029 36.31 18.71 -22.51
C THR A 1029 35.43 17.74 -21.73
N TYR A 1030 34.15 17.67 -22.10
CA TYR A 1030 33.23 16.69 -21.52
C TYR A 1030 33.65 15.26 -21.91
N VAL A 1031 33.71 14.35 -20.93
CA VAL A 1031 33.98 12.93 -21.13
C VAL A 1031 32.67 12.15 -21.09
N MET A 1032 32.02 12.14 -19.92
CA MET A 1032 30.77 11.43 -19.71
C MET A 1032 30.00 11.99 -18.52
N HIS A 1033 28.76 11.57 -18.35
CA HIS A 1033 28.00 11.77 -17.11
C HIS A 1033 27.45 10.43 -16.65
N LEU A 1034 27.40 10.20 -15.35
CA LEU A 1034 26.88 8.96 -14.78
C LEU A 1034 25.69 9.26 -13.87
N MET A 1035 24.61 8.51 -14.07
CA MET A 1035 23.42 8.47 -13.24
C MET A 1035 23.25 7.08 -12.68
N LYS A 1036 22.63 6.96 -11.50
CA LYS A 1036 22.37 5.64 -10.91
C LYS A 1036 21.63 4.74 -11.91
N GLY A 1037 22.16 3.54 -12.12
CA GLY A 1037 21.64 2.55 -13.07
C GLY A 1037 22.27 2.61 -14.46
N ASP A 1038 23.11 3.62 -14.76
CA ASP A 1038 23.87 3.65 -16.01
C ASP A 1038 24.83 2.45 -16.08
N ALA A 1039 24.95 1.88 -17.27
CA ALA A 1039 25.91 0.83 -17.55
C ALA A 1039 27.23 1.44 -18.04
N VAL A 1040 28.34 0.83 -17.62
CA VAL A 1040 29.68 1.13 -18.09
C VAL A 1040 30.37 -0.18 -18.46
N GLU A 1041 31.27 -0.12 -19.43
CA GLU A 1041 32.25 -1.17 -19.70
C GLU A 1041 33.58 -0.71 -19.13
N MET A 1042 34.26 -1.58 -18.38
CA MET A 1042 35.58 -1.28 -17.80
C MET A 1042 36.37 -2.56 -17.56
N LEU A 1043 37.68 -2.44 -17.39
CA LEU A 1043 38.56 -3.54 -16.98
C LEU A 1043 38.18 -4.02 -15.57
N ASP A 1044 38.00 -5.32 -15.43
CA ASP A 1044 37.72 -5.96 -14.15
C ASP A 1044 38.95 -5.89 -13.24
N PRO A 1045 38.83 -5.37 -12.00
CA PRO A 1045 40.00 -5.19 -11.13
C PRO A 1045 40.59 -6.49 -10.58
N VAL A 1046 39.96 -7.65 -10.83
CA VAL A 1046 40.42 -8.96 -10.34
C VAL A 1046 41.06 -9.78 -11.47
N ASN A 1047 40.52 -9.73 -12.68
CA ASN A 1047 40.99 -10.56 -13.80
C ASN A 1047 41.44 -9.79 -15.05
N ASP A 1048 41.40 -8.45 -15.02
CA ASP A 1048 41.81 -7.55 -16.10
C ASP A 1048 41.09 -7.78 -17.45
N LEU A 1049 39.93 -8.44 -17.46
CA LEU A 1049 39.07 -8.58 -18.63
C LEU A 1049 38.02 -7.46 -18.67
N ARG A 1050 37.63 -6.99 -19.87
CA ARG A 1050 36.50 -6.06 -20.00
C ARG A 1050 35.20 -6.74 -19.60
N ASP A 1051 34.46 -6.11 -18.69
CA ASP A 1051 33.14 -6.56 -18.27
C ASP A 1051 32.20 -5.36 -18.06
N VAL A 1052 30.90 -5.65 -17.94
CA VAL A 1052 29.84 -4.66 -17.79
C VAL A 1052 29.48 -4.46 -16.33
N TYR A 1053 29.45 -3.19 -15.95
CA TYR A 1053 29.16 -2.75 -14.60
C TYR A 1053 28.04 -1.72 -14.57
N ILE A 1054 27.26 -1.72 -13.49
CA ILE A 1054 26.14 -0.82 -13.25
C ILE A 1054 26.53 0.20 -12.18
N PHE A 1055 26.42 1.47 -12.51
CA PHE A 1055 26.71 2.56 -11.58
C PHE A 1055 25.66 2.62 -10.47
N SER A 1056 26.08 2.38 -9.23
CA SER A 1056 25.17 2.12 -8.10
C SER A 1056 25.03 3.31 -7.16
N SER A 1057 26.14 3.99 -6.84
CA SER A 1057 26.12 5.16 -5.96
C SER A 1057 27.27 6.11 -6.23
N MET A 1058 27.03 7.38 -5.90
CA MET A 1058 27.97 8.49 -6.05
C MET A 1058 28.01 9.34 -4.79
N SER A 1059 29.22 9.58 -4.28
CA SER A 1059 29.54 10.59 -3.26
C SER A 1059 30.75 11.39 -3.72
N ASP A 1060 31.07 12.46 -2.99
CA ASP A 1060 32.22 13.29 -3.31
C ASP A 1060 33.52 12.47 -3.22
N GLY A 1061 34.17 12.24 -4.36
CA GLY A 1061 35.39 11.44 -4.47
C GLY A 1061 35.25 9.92 -4.33
N ASP A 1062 34.04 9.36 -4.26
CA ASP A 1062 33.80 7.93 -4.05
C ASP A 1062 32.68 7.40 -4.98
N TYR A 1063 33.03 6.45 -5.85
CA TYR A 1063 32.12 5.88 -6.85
C TYR A 1063 31.99 4.37 -6.67
N VAL A 1064 30.75 3.85 -6.79
CA VAL A 1064 30.48 2.43 -6.62
C VAL A 1064 29.80 1.87 -7.85
N PHE A 1065 30.38 0.79 -8.37
CA PHE A 1065 29.89 0.01 -9.49
C PHE A 1065 29.64 -1.42 -9.04
N LEU A 1066 28.64 -2.05 -9.62
CA LEU A 1066 28.29 -3.46 -9.38
C LEU A 1066 28.37 -4.21 -10.70
N ARG A 1067 28.98 -5.38 -10.72
CA ARG A 1067 28.97 -6.22 -11.94
C ARG A 1067 27.51 -6.46 -12.35
N HIS A 1068 27.22 -6.45 -13.65
CA HIS A 1068 25.84 -6.48 -14.15
C HIS A 1068 25.00 -7.66 -13.60
N SER A 1069 25.67 -8.79 -13.31
CA SER A 1069 25.09 -10.02 -12.76
C SER A 1069 24.94 -10.00 -11.23
N ALA A 1070 25.61 -9.12 -10.50
CA ALA A 1070 25.70 -9.16 -9.05
C ALA A 1070 24.37 -8.80 -8.35
N VAL A 1071 24.03 -9.53 -7.28
CA VAL A 1071 22.85 -9.28 -6.45
C VAL A 1071 23.26 -8.74 -5.07
N VAL A 1072 22.79 -7.54 -4.70
CA VAL A 1072 23.16 -6.87 -3.43
C VAL A 1072 22.27 -7.28 -2.24
N SER A 1073 21.14 -7.97 -2.49
CA SER A 1073 20.11 -8.20 -1.47
C SER A 1073 20.37 -9.38 -0.51
N SER A 1074 21.53 -10.01 -0.52
CA SER A 1074 21.83 -11.22 0.26
C SER A 1074 22.46 -10.97 1.64
N ALA A 1075 22.60 -9.71 2.08
CA ALA A 1075 23.26 -9.34 3.35
C ALA A 1075 22.70 -10.01 4.63
N LYS A 1076 21.55 -10.67 4.58
CA LYS A 1076 20.99 -11.46 5.71
C LYS A 1076 21.13 -12.97 5.56
N LYS A 1077 21.49 -13.48 4.38
CA LYS A 1077 21.51 -14.91 4.07
C LYS A 1077 22.73 -15.66 4.60
N MET A 1078 23.81 -14.96 4.95
CA MET A 1078 25.09 -15.60 5.30
C MET A 1078 25.57 -15.28 6.73
N GLY A 1079 24.74 -14.62 7.56
CA GLY A 1079 25.18 -14.16 8.90
C GLY A 1079 26.24 -13.05 8.89
N LEU A 1080 26.66 -12.61 7.71
CA LEU A 1080 27.64 -11.53 7.51
C LEU A 1080 26.98 -10.17 7.73
N THR A 1081 27.72 -9.25 8.34
CA THR A 1081 27.36 -7.83 8.34
C THR A 1081 27.40 -7.27 6.91
N LEU A 1082 26.65 -6.19 6.65
CA LEU A 1082 26.70 -5.45 5.38
C LEU A 1082 28.13 -5.04 4.98
N SER A 1083 29.00 -4.79 5.96
CA SER A 1083 30.40 -4.46 5.74
C SER A 1083 31.19 -5.66 5.22
N GLN A 1084 31.02 -6.82 5.86
CA GLN A 1084 31.68 -8.07 5.45
C GLN A 1084 31.25 -8.49 4.04
N MET A 1085 29.95 -8.44 3.72
CA MET A 1085 29.45 -8.75 2.38
C MET A 1085 30.05 -7.82 1.31
N ARG A 1086 30.10 -6.50 1.59
CA ARG A 1086 30.71 -5.55 0.65
C ARG A 1086 32.19 -5.81 0.43
N SER A 1087 32.89 -6.33 1.44
CA SER A 1087 34.29 -6.74 1.34
C SER A 1087 34.43 -8.00 0.48
N GLU A 1088 33.61 -9.03 0.69
CA GLU A 1088 33.61 -10.24 -0.13
C GLU A 1088 33.29 -9.96 -1.60
N MET A 1089 32.26 -9.15 -1.87
CA MET A 1089 31.93 -8.73 -3.24
C MET A 1089 33.06 -7.94 -3.90
N GLN A 1090 33.85 -7.21 -3.11
CA GLN A 1090 35.00 -6.48 -3.62
C GLN A 1090 36.16 -7.42 -3.94
N LYS A 1091 36.33 -8.51 -3.17
CA LYS A 1091 37.29 -9.57 -3.48
C LYS A 1091 36.90 -10.39 -4.72
N SER A 1092 35.61 -10.60 -4.97
CA SER A 1092 35.13 -11.34 -6.15
C SER A 1092 35.04 -10.51 -7.43
N GLY A 1093 35.24 -9.19 -7.36
CA GLY A 1093 35.02 -8.26 -8.47
C GLY A 1093 33.56 -7.87 -8.68
N ASP A 1094 32.60 -8.47 -7.95
CA ASP A 1094 31.17 -8.14 -8.04
C ASP A 1094 30.85 -6.70 -7.62
N ARG A 1095 31.75 -6.05 -6.86
CA ARG A 1095 31.62 -4.67 -6.42
C ARG A 1095 32.94 -3.92 -6.54
N VAL A 1096 32.94 -2.84 -7.33
CA VAL A 1096 34.08 -1.93 -7.47
C VAL A 1096 33.77 -0.62 -6.76
N ARG A 1097 34.55 -0.29 -5.72
CA ARG A 1097 34.56 1.04 -5.10
C ARG A 1097 35.86 1.73 -5.51
N THR A 1098 35.75 2.87 -6.16
CA THR A 1098 36.90 3.53 -6.78
C THR A 1098 36.79 5.05 -6.77
N ARG A 1099 37.88 5.73 -7.12
CA ARG A 1099 37.99 7.19 -7.31
C ARG A 1099 38.08 7.54 -8.78
N LEU A 1100 38.05 8.83 -9.10
CA LEU A 1100 38.01 9.30 -10.49
C LEU A 1100 39.27 8.92 -11.29
N ASP A 1101 40.46 9.10 -10.72
CA ASP A 1101 41.72 8.80 -11.41
C ASP A 1101 41.81 7.33 -11.81
N ARG A 1102 41.34 6.46 -10.91
CA ARG A 1102 41.30 5.02 -11.12
C ARG A 1102 40.22 4.61 -12.14
N LEU A 1103 39.16 5.41 -12.37
CA LEU A 1103 38.20 5.12 -13.45
C LEU A 1103 38.83 5.27 -14.84
N ARG A 1104 39.73 6.24 -15.01
CA ARG A 1104 40.50 6.40 -16.25
C ARG A 1104 41.42 5.20 -16.47
N GLU A 1105 42.11 4.75 -15.42
CA GLU A 1105 43.00 3.57 -15.48
C GLU A 1105 42.26 2.26 -15.80
N LEU A 1106 41.00 2.15 -15.39
CA LEU A 1106 40.14 1.01 -15.70
C LEU A 1106 39.48 1.11 -17.09
N GLU A 1107 39.86 2.11 -17.90
CA GLU A 1107 39.27 2.39 -19.22
C GLU A 1107 37.73 2.49 -19.19
N CYS A 1108 37.19 3.14 -18.16
CA CYS A 1108 35.75 3.17 -17.94
C CYS A 1108 35.04 3.97 -19.04
N GLU A 1109 34.17 3.29 -19.80
CA GLU A 1109 33.38 3.87 -20.87
C GLU A 1109 31.88 3.69 -20.59
N LYS A 1110 31.09 4.76 -20.75
CA LYS A 1110 29.64 4.67 -20.60
C LYS A 1110 29.03 3.98 -21.82
N ILE A 1111 28.21 2.96 -21.57
CA ILE A 1111 27.49 2.21 -22.60
C ILE A 1111 25.98 2.22 -22.36
N THR A 1112 25.21 1.85 -23.39
CA THR A 1112 23.77 1.58 -23.25
C THR A 1112 23.51 0.10 -23.47
N LEU A 1113 22.72 -0.51 -22.58
CA LEU A 1113 22.20 -1.86 -22.78
C LEU A 1113 20.75 -1.79 -23.26
N ASP A 1114 20.45 -2.46 -24.36
CA ASP A 1114 19.07 -2.66 -24.80
C ASP A 1114 18.32 -3.62 -23.84
N PRO A 1115 16.99 -3.84 -24.01
CA PRO A 1115 16.24 -4.76 -23.15
C PRO A 1115 16.74 -6.21 -23.15
N LEU A 1116 17.49 -6.65 -24.17
CA LEU A 1116 18.03 -8.00 -24.31
C LEU A 1116 19.43 -8.13 -23.71
N GLY A 1117 20.10 -7.01 -23.40
CA GLY A 1117 21.48 -6.98 -22.90
C GLY A 1117 22.52 -6.72 -23.97
N LYS A 1118 22.11 -6.37 -25.20
CA LYS A 1118 23.03 -5.98 -26.26
C LYS A 1118 23.66 -4.63 -25.93
N VAL A 1119 24.98 -4.55 -26.04
CA VAL A 1119 25.75 -3.31 -25.86
C VAL A 1119 25.57 -2.42 -27.08
N ILE A 1120 25.25 -1.16 -26.82
CA ILE A 1120 25.17 -0.07 -27.78
C ILE A 1120 26.15 1.00 -27.29
N TYR A 1121 27.23 1.20 -28.05
CA TYR A 1121 28.18 2.28 -27.81
C TYR A 1121 27.55 3.61 -28.26
N SER A 1122 27.71 4.64 -27.45
CA SER A 1122 27.30 5.99 -27.84
C SER A 1122 28.23 6.48 -28.95
N ALA A 1123 27.66 6.86 -30.09
CA ALA A 1123 28.38 7.51 -31.19
C ALA A 1123 28.90 8.89 -30.80
#